data_AF-A0A4S0K9A2-F1
#
_entry.id   AF-A0A4S0K9A2-F1
#
_cell.length_a   1.000
_cell.length_b   1.000
_cell.length_c   1.000
_cell.angle_alpha   90.00
_cell.angle_beta   90.00
_cell.angle_gamma   90.00
#
_symmetry.space_group_name_H-M   'P 1'
#
loop_
_entity.id
_entity.type
_entity.pdbx_description
1 polymer ?
#
loop_
_entity_poly.entity_id
_entity_poly.type
_entity_poly.pdbx_seq_one_letter_code
_entity_poly.pdbx_strand_id
1 'polypeptide(L)'
;MTFRQGRTTGRFAGNWVSGAIDSRALRRCLTAALRNAHRVLGMRRKGLGLGTLGAGGTLAAALGAIALGGIATPASAQVFGGGGTANGVRGIAFGSGAVQNGADSIAEGTNASAGSQNAVAIGFGTIASQINSIYLGSRTAPGTGATATSAIAIGTDVTASQVDAIAMGRSSLASAQYSVAIGLNAQATGTGGAMALGQGTVSSGVNSVALGVTAKATGAGANALGTFSVASGGNSTAVGTSSLASGNFSFAGGWASVASADSAVAVGKSASATGLNSTALGSSTNASADFALALGNQAVSSGVGSVAAGSGSQATGVSATALGNNAAATAANATALGLGATANGVDGTAIGKQANASAQDAIAMGTTSKASGTASTAVGNVAVASGPNASSFGSGATAAGDNSLAAGVSASAGGSASTALGIGTVASADNSTAVGREARATGLNSTALGRGAQSTAQNSISLGAGTRATGIGAVYLGSSTFATSASGDNAIGIGTDVTASADDALAMGRESQATATNAVAIGLQSAALSADSIAMGTGATADGGKAVAIGAGNAAFGDGAVAIGDPSYASGTGAFTGGANNIANSDGTASATAANMANGAVAIGNGNKAIGQGSVALGNGSTAGAAGFVGNVALGNGATAAASSGDVALGSGSVTAAAVGTASAVINGTTYAFQGTAPTSTVSIGAPGAERTLTNLAAGRISGSSTDAVNGSQLFATNQAVDAIGTTLNNINVGGGIKYFHANSALADSSATGTDSVAIGPVATATGASAIAAGTNSSASGISASAIGNGAVASGLNATAFGYISQATGQYSTAVGPNANATATSSTAIGQNAFATDVQATALGKQANASASNALALGANATAGNAGAVALGSGSVTAAAVGTASAVINGTTYAFQGTTPTSTVSIGAPGAERTLTNLAAGRISGSSTDAVNGSQLFATNQAVDAIGTTLNNINVGGGIKYFHANSALADSSATGTDSVAIGPVATATGASAIAAGTNSSASGISASAIGNGAVASGLNATAFGYISQATGQYSTAVGPNANATATSSTAIGQNAFATDVQATALGKQANASASNALALGANATAGNAGAVALGSGSVTAAAVGTASAVINGTTYAFQGTTPTSTVSIGAPG
;
A
#
# COMPACT_ATOMS: atom_id res chain seq x y z
N MET A 1 -57.66 -35.51 -9.89
CA MET A 1 -57.53 -35.89 -11.32
C MET A 1 -56.30 -36.78 -11.45
N THR A 2 -56.39 -38.07 -11.78
CA THR A 2 -56.91 -38.78 -12.99
C THR A 2 -55.94 -38.79 -14.16
N PHE A 3 -55.53 -40.02 -14.55
CA PHE A 3 -55.27 -40.53 -15.91
C PHE A 3 -54.60 -39.59 -16.95
N ARG A 4 -53.55 -40.03 -17.64
CA ARG A 4 -53.65 -41.00 -18.76
C ARG A 4 -52.29 -41.68 -19.05
N GLN A 5 -52.26 -42.98 -19.38
CA GLN A 5 -52.22 -43.56 -20.76
C GLN A 5 -51.13 -42.95 -21.66
N GLY A 6 -50.24 -43.71 -22.30
CA GLY A 6 -49.98 -45.16 -22.23
C GLY A 6 -49.30 -45.71 -23.50
N ARG A 7 -48.99 -47.03 -23.50
CA ARG A 7 -49.14 -48.02 -24.61
C ARG A 7 -48.75 -47.60 -26.04
N THR A 8 -47.99 -48.38 -26.83
CA THR A 8 -47.62 -49.81 -26.72
C THR A 8 -46.56 -50.19 -27.76
N THR A 9 -45.64 -51.11 -27.41
CA THR A 9 -45.15 -52.26 -28.23
C THR A 9 -43.94 -52.89 -27.51
N GLY A 10 -43.83 -54.19 -27.28
CA GLY A 10 -44.81 -55.28 -27.40
C GLY A 10 -44.27 -56.59 -26.81
N ARG A 11 -45.14 -57.58 -26.58
CA ARG A 11 -44.81 -58.98 -26.22
C ARG A 11 -43.77 -59.22 -25.10
N PHE A 12 -44.23 -59.37 -23.86
CA PHE A 12 -44.50 -60.73 -23.36
C PHE A 12 -45.45 -60.74 -22.15
N ALA A 13 -46.39 -61.68 -22.15
CA ALA A 13 -47.09 -62.16 -20.96
C ALA A 13 -47.23 -63.69 -21.07
N GLY A 14 -47.02 -64.36 -19.95
CA GLY A 14 -46.81 -65.81 -19.79
C GLY A 14 -46.12 -66.03 -18.44
N ASN A 15 -46.23 -67.23 -17.86
CA ASN A 15 -46.75 -67.26 -16.48
C ASN A 15 -45.88 -66.71 -15.32
N TRP A 16 -44.63 -67.07 -14.98
CA TRP A 16 -43.67 -68.13 -15.36
C TRP A 16 -43.10 -68.07 -16.79
N VAL A 17 -42.45 -69.16 -17.24
CA VAL A 17 -42.24 -69.42 -18.67
C VAL A 17 -43.56 -70.05 -19.17
N SER A 18 -44.22 -69.61 -20.25
CA SER A 18 -43.78 -68.81 -21.40
C SER A 18 -43.32 -67.36 -21.11
N GLY A 19 -42.28 -66.82 -21.74
CA GLY A 19 -41.44 -67.36 -22.82
C GLY A 19 -39.95 -67.12 -22.56
N ALA A 20 -39.01 -67.87 -23.15
CA ALA A 20 -38.99 -68.33 -24.54
C ALA A 20 -39.11 -67.14 -25.50
N ILE A 21 -38.10 -66.79 -26.31
CA ILE A 21 -36.91 -67.54 -26.75
C ILE A 21 -35.81 -66.47 -27.06
N ASP A 22 -34.50 -66.74 -27.00
CA ASP A 22 -33.80 -68.02 -27.04
C ASP A 22 -32.37 -67.97 -26.43
N SER A 23 -32.00 -69.01 -25.67
CA SER A 23 -30.61 -69.53 -25.58
C SER A 23 -29.51 -68.63 -24.95
N ARG A 24 -28.25 -69.07 -24.76
CA ARG A 24 -27.66 -70.44 -24.84
C ARG A 24 -26.62 -70.71 -23.73
N ALA A 25 -26.34 -69.73 -22.86
CA ALA A 25 -25.13 -69.71 -22.01
C ALA A 25 -25.28 -70.35 -20.62
N LEU A 26 -26.40 -70.16 -19.91
CA LEU A 26 -26.61 -70.86 -18.62
C LEU A 26 -26.72 -72.39 -18.82
N ARG A 27 -27.24 -72.82 -19.98
CA ARG A 27 -27.16 -74.22 -20.49
C ARG A 27 -25.78 -74.62 -21.03
N ARG A 28 -24.74 -73.81 -20.77
CA ARG A 28 -23.33 -74.13 -21.03
C ARG A 28 -22.41 -73.97 -19.82
N CYS A 29 -22.87 -73.58 -18.63
CA CYS A 29 -22.04 -73.72 -17.42
C CYS A 29 -22.22 -75.13 -16.81
N LEU A 30 -23.46 -75.59 -16.61
CA LEU A 30 -23.77 -76.99 -16.27
C LEU A 30 -23.59 -77.96 -17.46
N THR A 31 -22.93 -77.52 -18.55
CA THR A 31 -22.62 -78.36 -19.72
C THR A 31 -21.29 -77.98 -20.40
N ALA A 32 -20.53 -76.99 -19.90
CA ALA A 32 -19.10 -76.82 -20.23
C ALA A 32 -18.29 -78.01 -19.71
N ALA A 33 -18.77 -78.66 -18.65
CA ALA A 33 -18.33 -79.98 -18.21
C ALA A 33 -18.36 -81.06 -19.33
N LEU A 34 -19.09 -80.84 -20.44
CA LEU A 34 -19.28 -81.86 -21.48
C LEU A 34 -19.26 -81.36 -22.95
N ARG A 35 -18.93 -80.10 -23.27
CA ARG A 35 -18.81 -79.69 -24.69
C ARG A 35 -17.93 -78.46 -25.02
N ASN A 36 -16.61 -78.64 -25.03
CA ASN A 36 -15.68 -77.98 -25.98
C ASN A 36 -14.22 -78.57 -25.94
N ALA A 37 -13.97 -79.88 -25.93
CA ALA A 37 -14.53 -80.87 -26.86
C ALA A 37 -14.68 -80.38 -28.33
N HIS A 38 -13.87 -79.41 -28.79
CA HIS A 38 -13.65 -79.21 -30.24
C HIS A 38 -12.35 -78.50 -30.65
N ARG A 39 -11.51 -78.00 -29.72
CA ARG A 39 -10.05 -77.92 -29.97
C ARG A 39 -9.40 -79.30 -30.14
N VAL A 40 -10.20 -80.37 -29.98
CA VAL A 40 -9.85 -81.79 -30.15
C VAL A 40 -10.26 -82.32 -31.54
N LEU A 41 -10.78 -81.49 -32.47
CA LEU A 41 -10.71 -81.74 -33.92
C LEU A 41 -11.08 -80.49 -34.73
N GLY A 42 -10.10 -79.92 -35.44
CA GLY A 42 -10.24 -78.68 -36.22
C GLY A 42 -10.17 -78.83 -37.74
N MET A 43 -9.73 -79.97 -38.28
CA MET A 43 -9.66 -80.21 -39.72
C MET A 43 -10.08 -81.62 -40.15
N ARG A 44 -11.26 -81.65 -40.78
CA ARG A 44 -11.63 -82.44 -41.98
C ARG A 44 -11.83 -83.97 -41.84
N ARG A 45 -12.62 -84.48 -42.79
CA ARG A 45 -13.21 -85.84 -42.87
C ARG A 45 -12.28 -86.85 -43.55
N LYS A 46 -12.67 -88.13 -43.39
CA LYS A 46 -12.28 -89.38 -44.10
C LYS A 46 -11.30 -90.26 -43.28
N GLY A 47 -11.57 -91.54 -43.02
CA GLY A 47 -12.81 -92.32 -43.23
C GLY A 47 -12.55 -93.82 -43.37
N LEU A 48 -13.45 -94.66 -42.85
CA LEU A 48 -13.35 -96.14 -42.76
C LEU A 48 -12.20 -96.64 -41.84
N GLY A 49 -12.25 -97.84 -41.24
CA GLY A 49 -13.25 -98.92 -41.31
C GLY A 49 -13.26 -99.83 -40.07
N LEU A 50 -13.99 -100.95 -40.13
CA LEU A 50 -14.16 -101.94 -39.04
C LEU A 50 -13.09 -103.04 -39.08
N GLY A 51 -12.87 -103.70 -37.93
CA GLY A 51 -12.17 -105.00 -37.82
C GLY A 51 -10.64 -104.95 -37.82
N THR A 52 -9.92 -106.04 -37.55
CA THR A 52 -10.35 -107.37 -37.04
C THR A 52 -9.15 -108.10 -36.40
N LEU A 53 -9.37 -109.32 -35.90
CA LEU A 53 -8.30 -110.26 -35.52
C LEU A 53 -7.33 -110.57 -36.67
N GLY A 54 -6.09 -110.94 -36.35
CA GLY A 54 -5.40 -112.01 -37.09
C GLY A 54 -3.99 -111.71 -37.66
N ALA A 55 -3.03 -112.53 -37.20
CA ALA A 55 -1.92 -113.17 -37.92
C ALA A 55 -1.18 -112.48 -39.11
N GLY A 56 0.16 -112.60 -39.08
CA GLY A 56 0.85 -113.36 -40.15
C GLY A 56 1.98 -112.69 -40.94
N GLY A 57 3.23 -113.07 -40.62
CA GLY A 57 4.40 -113.00 -41.52
C GLY A 57 4.92 -111.61 -41.92
N THR A 58 5.98 -111.48 -42.72
CA THR A 58 7.05 -112.43 -43.16
C THR A 58 8.16 -111.63 -43.86
N LEU A 59 9.36 -112.24 -44.03
CA LEU A 59 10.60 -111.82 -44.73
C LEU A 59 11.78 -111.55 -43.76
N ALA A 60 12.99 -112.14 -43.86
CA ALA A 60 13.73 -112.84 -44.94
C ALA A 60 14.19 -111.92 -46.10
N ALA A 61 15.37 -112.03 -46.70
CA ALA A 61 16.55 -112.91 -46.51
C ALA A 61 17.82 -112.03 -46.71
N ALA A 62 19.07 -112.45 -46.95
CA ALA A 62 19.76 -113.74 -47.17
C ALA A 62 21.22 -113.57 -46.63
N LEU A 63 22.29 -114.35 -46.89
CA LEU A 63 22.68 -115.43 -47.82
C LEU A 63 23.97 -116.07 -47.21
N GLY A 64 24.42 -117.31 -47.46
CA GLY A 64 23.84 -118.46 -48.18
C GLY A 64 24.91 -119.32 -48.87
N ALA A 65 25.29 -120.47 -48.29
CA ALA A 65 25.97 -121.61 -48.92
C ALA A 65 25.98 -122.80 -47.91
N ILE A 66 25.69 -124.10 -48.13
CA ILE A 66 25.17 -124.99 -49.20
C ILE A 66 26.07 -126.25 -49.29
N ALA A 67 25.43 -127.42 -49.50
CA ALA A 67 25.97 -128.78 -49.72
C ALA A 67 26.20 -129.67 -48.46
N LEU A 68 25.79 -130.95 -48.43
CA LEU A 68 24.76 -131.66 -49.24
C LEU A 68 24.33 -133.00 -48.59
N GLY A 69 23.02 -133.28 -48.52
CA GLY A 69 22.44 -134.64 -48.54
C GLY A 69 22.45 -135.49 -47.25
N GLY A 70 21.37 -136.26 -47.05
CA GLY A 70 21.24 -137.28 -45.98
C GLY A 70 19.85 -137.28 -45.34
N ILE A 71 19.15 -138.42 -45.30
CA ILE A 71 17.76 -138.53 -44.84
C ILE A 71 17.52 -139.66 -43.82
N ALA A 72 16.74 -139.32 -42.78
CA ALA A 72 15.96 -140.18 -41.88
C ALA A 72 16.66 -141.29 -41.05
N THR A 73 16.57 -141.18 -39.72
CA THR A 73 16.10 -142.25 -38.79
C THR A 73 15.95 -141.68 -37.36
N PRO A 74 15.11 -142.27 -36.47
CA PRO A 74 14.81 -141.70 -35.17
C PRO A 74 15.68 -142.23 -34.01
N ALA A 75 15.80 -141.40 -32.97
CA ALA A 75 16.03 -141.71 -31.55
C ALA A 75 16.86 -142.97 -31.19
N SER A 76 18.14 -142.78 -30.88
CA SER A 76 18.93 -143.68 -30.03
C SER A 76 19.18 -143.05 -28.65
N ALA A 77 18.60 -143.64 -27.60
CA ALA A 77 18.88 -143.25 -26.22
C ALA A 77 20.17 -143.94 -25.74
N GLN A 78 21.33 -143.34 -26.00
CA GLN A 78 22.61 -143.86 -25.50
C GLN A 78 22.84 -143.49 -24.03
N VAL A 79 22.50 -144.41 -23.13
CA VAL A 79 23.00 -144.37 -21.75
C VAL A 79 24.46 -144.82 -21.75
N PHE A 80 25.39 -143.86 -21.77
CA PHE A 80 26.82 -144.14 -21.56
C PHE A 80 27.14 -144.12 -20.07
N GLY A 81 27.17 -145.31 -19.46
CA GLY A 81 27.67 -145.50 -18.09
C GLY A 81 29.19 -145.66 -18.06
N GLY A 82 29.82 -145.19 -16.97
CA GLY A 82 31.25 -145.34 -16.71
C GLY A 82 32.07 -144.07 -16.98
N GLY A 83 33.01 -143.77 -16.07
CA GLY A 83 33.93 -142.63 -16.20
C GLY A 83 34.04 -141.71 -14.96
N GLY A 84 33.27 -141.95 -13.91
CA GLY A 84 33.35 -141.21 -12.64
C GLY A 84 34.38 -141.81 -11.68
N THR A 85 35.07 -140.97 -10.92
CA THR A 85 36.10 -141.33 -9.94
C THR A 85 35.65 -140.92 -8.53
N ALA A 86 35.50 -141.89 -7.62
CA ALA A 86 35.21 -141.63 -6.20
C ALA A 86 36.44 -141.98 -5.35
N ASN A 87 37.17 -140.95 -4.94
CA ASN A 87 38.30 -141.04 -4.01
C ASN A 87 37.84 -140.83 -2.54
N GLY A 88 36.67 -140.23 -2.34
CA GLY A 88 36.13 -139.88 -1.03
C GLY A 88 35.35 -140.99 -0.33
N VAL A 89 35.47 -141.07 0.99
CA VAL A 89 34.75 -142.06 1.82
C VAL A 89 33.25 -141.72 1.88
N ARG A 90 32.39 -142.69 1.55
CA ARG A 90 30.91 -142.53 1.42
C ARG A 90 30.49 -141.49 0.37
N GLY A 91 31.32 -141.26 -0.65
CA GLY A 91 30.97 -140.40 -1.76
C GLY A 91 30.16 -141.09 -2.87
N ILE A 92 29.53 -140.29 -3.73
CA ILE A 92 28.84 -140.73 -4.95
C ILE A 92 29.51 -140.05 -6.16
N ALA A 93 30.01 -140.82 -7.13
CA ALA A 93 30.54 -140.30 -8.40
C ALA A 93 29.79 -140.94 -9.58
N PHE A 94 29.05 -140.15 -10.37
CA PHE A 94 28.20 -140.68 -11.44
C PHE A 94 28.16 -139.77 -12.67
N GLY A 95 28.97 -140.09 -13.69
CA GLY A 95 29.06 -139.32 -14.94
C GLY A 95 30.45 -139.44 -15.57
N SER A 96 30.57 -139.09 -16.85
CA SER A 96 31.87 -139.16 -17.54
C SER A 96 32.82 -138.05 -17.05
N GLY A 97 33.96 -138.41 -16.47
CA GLY A 97 34.92 -137.45 -15.91
C GLY A 97 34.49 -136.81 -14.59
N ALA A 98 33.45 -137.32 -13.92
CA ALA A 98 33.08 -136.85 -12.58
C ALA A 98 34.19 -137.19 -11.56
N VAL A 99 34.51 -136.28 -10.63
CA VAL A 99 35.55 -136.44 -9.62
C VAL A 99 35.02 -136.09 -8.23
N GLN A 100 34.94 -137.08 -7.36
CA GLN A 100 34.47 -136.96 -6.00
C GLN A 100 35.65 -137.26 -5.06
N ASN A 101 36.05 -136.28 -4.22
CA ASN A 101 37.23 -136.37 -3.36
C ASN A 101 36.92 -136.25 -1.85
N GLY A 102 35.87 -135.54 -1.47
CA GLY A 102 35.52 -135.30 -0.07
C GLY A 102 34.85 -136.49 0.64
N ALA A 103 34.79 -136.47 1.97
CA ALA A 103 33.88 -137.38 2.69
C ALA A 103 32.41 -136.99 2.45
N ASP A 104 31.49 -137.95 2.42
CA ASP A 104 30.04 -137.72 2.45
C ASP A 104 29.53 -136.78 1.31
N SER A 105 30.12 -136.89 0.12
CA SER A 105 30.05 -135.88 -0.93
C SER A 105 29.66 -136.46 -2.30
N ILE A 106 28.99 -135.66 -3.14
CA ILE A 106 28.34 -136.11 -4.38
C ILE A 106 28.92 -135.35 -5.58
N ALA A 107 29.37 -136.07 -6.62
CA ALA A 107 29.74 -135.54 -7.93
C ALA A 107 28.96 -136.28 -9.04
N GLU A 108 27.95 -135.63 -9.62
CA GLU A 108 27.06 -136.22 -10.63
C GLU A 108 27.08 -135.39 -11.92
N GLY A 109 27.06 -136.04 -13.09
CA GLY A 109 27.15 -135.41 -14.40
C GLY A 109 28.56 -135.33 -14.98
N THR A 110 28.66 -134.95 -16.26
CA THR A 110 29.93 -134.92 -17.00
C THR A 110 30.88 -133.86 -16.44
N ASN A 111 32.11 -134.24 -16.06
CA ASN A 111 33.13 -133.34 -15.49
C ASN A 111 32.70 -132.58 -14.21
N ALA A 112 31.75 -133.10 -13.43
CA ALA A 112 31.39 -132.56 -12.11
C ALA A 112 32.49 -132.85 -11.07
N SER A 113 32.85 -131.90 -10.22
CA SER A 113 33.93 -132.04 -9.23
C SER A 113 33.50 -131.61 -7.82
N ALA A 114 33.48 -132.56 -6.88
CA ALA A 114 33.16 -132.33 -5.46
C ALA A 114 34.39 -132.58 -4.57
N GLY A 115 35.03 -131.51 -4.12
CA GLY A 115 36.40 -131.52 -3.62
C GLY A 115 36.61 -131.84 -2.13
N SER A 116 35.59 -131.63 -1.29
CA SER A 116 35.71 -131.58 0.18
C SER A 116 34.48 -132.14 0.89
N GLN A 117 34.54 -132.25 2.23
CA GLN A 117 33.47 -132.89 3.00
C GLN A 117 32.09 -132.24 2.79
N ASN A 118 31.05 -133.07 2.63
CA ASN A 118 29.67 -132.67 2.34
C ASN A 118 29.50 -131.84 1.04
N ALA A 119 30.51 -131.80 0.15
CA ALA A 119 30.40 -131.03 -1.08
C ALA A 119 29.49 -131.73 -2.10
N VAL A 120 28.62 -130.99 -2.77
CA VAL A 120 27.63 -131.52 -3.72
C VAL A 120 27.77 -130.79 -5.07
N ALA A 121 28.32 -131.45 -6.09
CA ALA A 121 28.46 -130.94 -7.45
C ALA A 121 27.59 -131.79 -8.40
N ILE A 122 26.52 -131.22 -8.97
CA ILE A 122 25.55 -131.94 -9.80
C ILE A 122 25.34 -131.20 -11.13
N GLY A 123 25.61 -131.89 -12.23
CA GLY A 123 25.48 -131.45 -13.62
C GLY A 123 26.80 -131.13 -14.31
N PHE A 124 26.74 -130.60 -15.54
CA PHE A 124 27.89 -130.49 -16.45
C PHE A 124 28.98 -129.52 -15.97
N GLY A 125 30.23 -129.99 -15.82
CA GLY A 125 31.43 -129.18 -15.58
C GLY A 125 31.51 -128.50 -14.21
N THR A 126 30.58 -128.84 -13.31
CA THR A 126 30.30 -128.15 -12.04
C THR A 126 31.43 -128.33 -11.02
N ILE A 127 31.64 -127.35 -10.13
CA ILE A 127 32.68 -127.43 -9.08
C ILE A 127 32.11 -126.97 -7.74
N ALA A 128 32.20 -127.85 -6.74
CA ALA A 128 31.97 -127.58 -5.31
C ALA A 128 33.22 -128.03 -4.54
N SER A 129 34.20 -127.14 -4.32
CA SER A 129 35.56 -127.58 -3.92
C SER A 129 35.81 -127.63 -2.40
N GLN A 130 34.97 -127.00 -1.58
CA GLN A 130 35.21 -126.80 -0.15
C GLN A 130 34.11 -127.39 0.75
N ILE A 131 34.34 -127.39 2.07
CA ILE A 131 33.45 -128.02 3.05
C ILE A 131 32.05 -127.40 2.99
N ASN A 132 31.02 -128.25 2.97
CA ASN A 132 29.60 -127.86 2.83
C ASN A 132 29.27 -127.03 1.56
N SER A 133 30.14 -127.03 0.54
CA SER A 133 29.88 -126.28 -0.71
C SER A 133 28.94 -127.03 -1.66
N ILE A 134 28.08 -126.29 -2.36
CA ILE A 134 27.02 -126.87 -3.21
C ILE A 134 27.08 -126.19 -4.58
N TYR A 135 27.15 -126.97 -5.67
CA TYR A 135 26.95 -126.53 -7.05
C TYR A 135 25.92 -127.43 -7.74
N LEU A 136 24.73 -126.90 -8.06
CA LEU A 136 23.73 -127.59 -8.90
C LEU A 136 23.54 -126.85 -10.23
N GLY A 137 23.81 -127.45 -11.38
CA GLY A 137 23.49 -126.87 -12.69
C GLY A 137 24.48 -127.20 -13.80
N SER A 138 25.08 -126.17 -14.41
CA SER A 138 26.06 -126.34 -15.49
C SER A 138 27.18 -125.30 -15.42
N ARG A 139 28.32 -125.62 -16.03
CA ARG A 139 29.52 -124.77 -16.02
C ARG A 139 30.35 -125.02 -17.27
N THR A 140 30.57 -123.94 -18.01
CA THR A 140 31.30 -123.86 -19.29
C THR A 140 32.47 -122.88 -19.22
N ALA A 141 32.45 -121.94 -18.27
CA ALA A 141 33.45 -120.91 -18.05
C ALA A 141 34.43 -121.31 -16.91
N PRO A 142 35.76 -121.26 -17.14
CA PRO A 142 36.77 -121.41 -16.09
C PRO A 142 36.61 -120.39 -14.96
N GLY A 143 37.18 -120.69 -13.78
CA GLY A 143 37.17 -119.80 -12.60
C GLY A 143 35.84 -119.75 -11.83
N THR A 144 34.71 -120.06 -12.46
CA THR A 144 33.40 -120.20 -11.79
C THR A 144 33.34 -121.45 -10.90
N GLY A 145 32.37 -121.54 -9.99
CA GLY A 145 32.21 -122.64 -9.02
C GLY A 145 31.72 -122.18 -7.64
N ALA A 146 31.37 -123.14 -6.78
CA ALA A 146 31.21 -122.96 -5.34
C ALA A 146 32.55 -123.30 -4.66
N THR A 147 33.43 -122.31 -4.52
CA THR A 147 34.86 -122.53 -4.25
C THR A 147 35.30 -122.17 -2.83
N ALA A 148 34.35 -121.89 -1.93
CA ALA A 148 34.58 -121.56 -0.53
C ALA A 148 33.67 -122.36 0.44
N THR A 149 34.02 -122.37 1.72
CA THR A 149 33.26 -123.07 2.77
C THR A 149 31.82 -122.54 2.85
N SER A 150 30.86 -123.46 2.95
CA SER A 150 29.41 -123.17 2.94
C SER A 150 28.90 -122.47 1.66
N ALA A 151 29.70 -122.32 0.61
CA ALA A 151 29.30 -121.58 -0.57
C ALA A 151 28.26 -122.34 -1.40
N ILE A 152 27.20 -121.66 -1.83
CA ILE A 152 26.10 -122.25 -2.60
C ILE A 152 26.06 -121.60 -3.99
N ALA A 153 26.16 -122.40 -5.04
CA ALA A 153 26.01 -122.02 -6.44
C ALA A 153 24.87 -122.84 -7.07
N ILE A 154 23.86 -122.22 -7.67
CA ILE A 154 22.78 -122.95 -8.38
C ILE A 154 22.52 -122.35 -9.75
N GLY A 155 22.90 -123.06 -10.82
CA GLY A 155 22.57 -122.75 -12.20
C GLY A 155 23.77 -122.79 -13.16
N THR A 156 23.80 -121.90 -14.14
CA THR A 156 24.80 -121.94 -15.23
C THR A 156 25.93 -120.93 -15.02
N ASP A 157 27.18 -121.37 -14.98
CA ASP A 157 28.38 -120.52 -14.85
C ASP A 157 28.36 -119.58 -13.64
N VAL A 158 27.85 -120.09 -12.52
CA VAL A 158 27.66 -119.36 -11.26
C VAL A 158 28.94 -119.40 -10.42
N THR A 159 29.26 -118.30 -9.74
CA THR A 159 30.45 -118.18 -8.89
C THR A 159 30.04 -117.79 -7.48
N ALA A 160 30.35 -118.65 -6.50
CA ALA A 160 30.21 -118.40 -5.07
C ALA A 160 31.59 -118.68 -4.43
N SER A 161 32.44 -117.65 -4.34
CA SER A 161 33.89 -117.82 -4.13
C SER A 161 34.39 -117.46 -2.73
N GLN A 162 33.52 -117.02 -1.83
CA GLN A 162 33.88 -116.64 -0.46
C GLN A 162 33.00 -117.35 0.57
N VAL A 163 33.43 -117.36 1.83
CA VAL A 163 32.76 -118.09 2.92
C VAL A 163 31.32 -117.58 3.11
N ASP A 164 30.38 -118.52 3.23
CA ASP A 164 28.94 -118.30 3.36
C ASP A 164 28.32 -117.48 2.20
N ALA A 165 28.93 -117.48 1.02
CA ALA A 165 28.41 -116.80 -0.17
C ALA A 165 27.37 -117.65 -0.93
N ILE A 166 26.27 -117.04 -1.36
CA ILE A 166 25.17 -117.70 -2.09
C ILE A 166 25.00 -117.03 -3.45
N ALA A 167 25.16 -117.78 -4.54
CA ALA A 167 24.88 -117.31 -5.89
C ALA A 167 23.91 -118.25 -6.63
N MET A 168 22.96 -117.70 -7.38
CA MET A 168 21.98 -118.49 -8.14
C MET A 168 21.62 -117.86 -9.50
N GLY A 169 21.17 -118.70 -10.43
CA GLY A 169 20.68 -118.35 -11.76
C GLY A 169 21.71 -118.58 -12.88
N ARG A 170 22.24 -117.52 -13.52
CA ARG A 170 23.20 -117.67 -14.62
C ARG A 170 24.24 -116.56 -14.64
N SER A 171 25.52 -116.93 -14.66
CA SER A 171 26.66 -116.01 -14.61
C SER A 171 26.60 -115.04 -13.43
N SER A 172 25.99 -115.47 -12.32
CA SER A 172 25.92 -114.72 -11.06
C SER A 172 27.21 -114.90 -10.27
N LEU A 173 27.62 -113.85 -9.56
CA LEU A 173 28.91 -113.74 -8.87
C LEU A 173 28.70 -113.23 -7.43
N ALA A 174 28.76 -114.14 -6.45
CA ALA A 174 28.90 -113.83 -5.03
C ALA A 174 30.37 -114.04 -4.64
N SER A 175 31.12 -112.95 -4.49
CA SER A 175 32.58 -112.96 -4.31
C SER A 175 33.06 -112.17 -3.09
N ALA A 176 32.16 -111.95 -2.14
CA ALA A 176 32.45 -111.41 -0.81
C ALA A 176 31.86 -112.30 0.29
N GLN A 177 32.38 -112.19 1.51
CA GLN A 177 31.87 -112.95 2.65
C GLN A 177 30.40 -112.58 2.95
N TYR A 178 29.58 -113.59 3.22
CA TYR A 178 28.12 -113.47 3.44
C TYR A 178 27.32 -112.91 2.25
N SER A 179 27.91 -112.81 1.05
CA SER A 179 27.28 -112.14 -0.09
C SER A 179 26.25 -113.01 -0.81
N VAL A 180 25.21 -112.38 -1.36
CA VAL A 180 24.07 -113.07 -2.01
C VAL A 180 23.85 -112.52 -3.42
N ALA A 181 24.02 -113.33 -4.47
CA ALA A 181 23.93 -112.94 -5.88
C ALA A 181 22.96 -113.82 -6.69
N ILE A 182 21.69 -113.43 -6.81
CA ILE A 182 20.61 -114.27 -7.36
C ILE A 182 20.03 -113.60 -8.61
N GLY A 183 20.19 -114.21 -9.80
CA GLY A 183 19.63 -113.68 -11.05
C GLY A 183 20.37 -114.15 -12.30
N LEU A 184 20.35 -113.32 -13.35
CA LEU A 184 21.24 -113.45 -14.51
C LEU A 184 22.24 -112.30 -14.44
N ASN A 185 23.55 -112.55 -14.42
CA ASN A 185 24.60 -111.54 -14.26
C ASN A 185 24.46 -110.71 -12.96
N ALA A 186 23.90 -111.28 -11.90
CA ALA A 186 23.82 -110.63 -10.58
C ALA A 186 25.21 -110.66 -9.92
N GLN A 187 25.69 -109.54 -9.40
CA GLN A 187 27.05 -109.40 -8.86
C GLN A 187 27.01 -108.83 -7.44
N ALA A 188 27.30 -109.67 -6.44
CA ALA A 188 27.53 -109.26 -5.06
C ALA A 188 29.03 -109.38 -4.75
N THR A 189 29.73 -108.25 -4.76
CA THR A 189 31.19 -108.15 -4.63
C THR A 189 31.63 -107.30 -3.43
N GLY A 190 30.69 -106.61 -2.77
CA GLY A 190 30.95 -105.79 -1.59
C GLY A 190 31.08 -106.61 -0.30
N THR A 191 32.04 -106.24 0.54
CA THR A 191 32.31 -106.92 1.82
C THR A 191 31.18 -106.74 2.83
N GLY A 192 31.04 -107.68 3.77
CA GLY A 192 30.08 -107.56 4.89
C GLY A 192 28.62 -107.82 4.52
N GLY A 193 28.36 -108.80 3.63
CA GLY A 193 26.99 -109.22 3.31
C GLY A 193 26.28 -108.40 2.23
N ALA A 194 26.99 -108.00 1.17
CA ALA A 194 26.35 -107.37 0.02
C ALA A 194 25.32 -108.30 -0.65
N MET A 195 24.15 -107.78 -1.00
CA MET A 195 23.07 -108.52 -1.66
C MET A 195 22.75 -107.94 -3.04
N ALA A 196 22.67 -108.78 -4.06
CA ALA A 196 22.31 -108.47 -5.44
C ALA A 196 21.23 -109.47 -5.92
N LEU A 197 19.98 -109.02 -6.05
CA LEU A 197 18.82 -109.87 -6.38
C LEU A 197 18.07 -109.34 -7.60
N GLY A 198 18.20 -110.08 -8.71
CA GLY A 198 17.56 -109.85 -10.00
C GLY A 198 18.57 -109.63 -11.14
N GLN A 199 18.09 -109.57 -12.38
CA GLN A 199 18.94 -109.61 -13.58
C GLN A 199 19.84 -108.37 -13.68
N GLY A 200 21.15 -108.58 -13.85
CA GLY A 200 22.15 -107.52 -14.05
C GLY A 200 22.40 -106.64 -12.84
N THR A 201 21.94 -107.03 -11.65
CA THR A 201 22.14 -106.26 -10.42
C THR A 201 23.60 -106.25 -9.98
N VAL A 202 24.05 -105.15 -9.37
CA VAL A 202 25.41 -104.97 -8.87
C VAL A 202 25.36 -104.40 -7.45
N SER A 203 25.94 -105.11 -6.50
CA SER A 203 26.08 -104.71 -5.10
C SER A 203 27.55 -104.85 -4.71
N SER A 204 28.31 -103.75 -4.87
CA SER A 204 29.77 -103.72 -4.69
C SER A 204 30.22 -102.85 -3.52
N GLY A 205 29.29 -102.23 -2.79
CA GLY A 205 29.58 -101.44 -1.60
C GLY A 205 29.65 -102.31 -0.35
N VAL A 206 30.38 -101.85 0.66
CA VAL A 206 30.39 -102.51 1.98
C VAL A 206 28.95 -102.54 2.52
N ASN A 207 28.44 -103.72 2.92
CA ASN A 207 27.07 -103.92 3.43
C ASN A 207 25.95 -103.39 2.50
N SER A 208 26.13 -103.39 1.16
CA SER A 208 25.17 -102.79 0.22
C SER A 208 24.04 -103.73 -0.24
N VAL A 209 22.91 -103.17 -0.70
CA VAL A 209 21.76 -103.94 -1.21
C VAL A 209 21.32 -103.44 -2.58
N ALA A 210 21.25 -104.31 -3.58
CA ALA A 210 20.73 -104.04 -4.92
C ALA A 210 19.61 -105.03 -5.27
N LEU A 211 18.41 -104.53 -5.57
CA LEU A 211 17.20 -105.33 -5.80
C LEU A 211 16.46 -104.82 -7.05
N GLY A 212 16.17 -105.70 -8.01
CA GLY A 212 15.41 -105.39 -9.23
C GLY A 212 16.11 -105.82 -10.51
N VAL A 213 15.85 -105.15 -11.64
CA VAL A 213 16.62 -105.37 -12.88
C VAL A 213 17.64 -104.26 -13.05
N THR A 214 18.93 -104.60 -13.14
CA THR A 214 20.06 -103.68 -13.30
C THR A 214 20.13 -102.57 -12.24
N ALA A 215 19.68 -102.89 -11.02
CA ALA A 215 19.90 -102.04 -9.84
C ALA A 215 21.39 -102.06 -9.44
N LYS A 216 21.94 -100.91 -9.03
CA LYS A 216 23.37 -100.74 -8.77
C LYS A 216 23.61 -100.03 -7.42
N ALA A 217 24.02 -100.77 -6.41
CA ALA A 217 24.48 -100.24 -5.12
C ALA A 217 26.02 -100.33 -5.04
N THR A 218 26.71 -99.19 -4.99
CA THR A 218 28.19 -99.14 -4.98
C THR A 218 28.79 -98.29 -3.86
N GLY A 219 27.98 -97.45 -3.19
CA GLY A 219 28.42 -96.78 -1.97
C GLY A 219 28.44 -97.74 -0.77
N ALA A 220 29.29 -97.49 0.22
CA ALA A 220 29.24 -98.23 1.48
C ALA A 220 27.90 -97.96 2.19
N GLY A 221 27.19 -98.99 2.64
CA GLY A 221 25.85 -98.91 3.22
C GLY A 221 24.75 -98.48 2.24
N ALA A 222 24.98 -98.53 0.93
CA ALA A 222 24.04 -98.04 -0.07
C ALA A 222 22.94 -99.05 -0.44
N ASN A 223 21.73 -98.56 -0.69
CA ASN A 223 20.55 -99.37 -1.02
C ASN A 223 19.92 -98.92 -2.35
N ALA A 224 19.91 -99.79 -3.36
CA ALA A 224 19.32 -99.56 -4.69
C ALA A 224 18.15 -100.54 -4.92
N LEU A 225 16.92 -100.09 -4.68
CA LEU A 225 15.70 -100.90 -4.64
C LEU A 225 14.75 -100.53 -5.78
N GLY A 226 14.98 -101.07 -6.98
CA GLY A 226 14.15 -100.85 -8.18
C GLY A 226 14.91 -101.04 -9.49
N THR A 227 14.19 -101.28 -10.57
CA THR A 227 14.78 -101.46 -11.91
C THR A 227 15.53 -100.20 -12.38
N PHE A 228 16.79 -100.34 -12.80
CA PHE A 228 17.73 -99.24 -13.09
C PHE A 228 17.99 -98.27 -11.91
N SER A 229 17.66 -98.62 -10.66
CA SER A 229 17.99 -97.76 -9.51
C SER A 229 19.51 -97.76 -9.24
N VAL A 230 20.05 -96.63 -8.79
CA VAL A 230 21.49 -96.45 -8.55
C VAL A 230 21.71 -95.74 -7.21
N ALA A 231 22.42 -96.39 -6.29
CA ALA A 231 22.84 -95.82 -5.01
C ALA A 231 24.36 -95.87 -4.90
N SER A 232 25.02 -94.72 -5.08
CA SER A 232 26.48 -94.63 -5.19
C SER A 232 27.16 -93.77 -4.13
N GLY A 233 26.42 -92.95 -3.38
CA GLY A 233 26.95 -92.23 -2.20
C GLY A 233 26.99 -93.12 -0.95
N GLY A 234 27.83 -92.77 0.03
CA GLY A 234 27.87 -93.46 1.33
C GLY A 234 26.52 -93.36 2.06
N ASN A 235 26.02 -94.47 2.59
CA ASN A 235 24.71 -94.60 3.25
C ASN A 235 23.50 -94.12 2.41
N SER A 236 23.67 -93.97 1.09
CA SER A 236 22.62 -93.47 0.19
C SER A 236 21.53 -94.51 -0.10
N THR A 237 20.31 -94.07 -0.37
CA THR A 237 19.16 -94.97 -0.61
C THR A 237 18.33 -94.50 -1.80
N ALA A 238 18.35 -95.28 -2.88
CA ALA A 238 17.55 -95.09 -4.09
C ALA A 238 16.43 -96.15 -4.15
N VAL A 239 15.17 -95.72 -4.26
CA VAL A 239 13.99 -96.61 -4.26
C VAL A 239 13.06 -96.24 -5.40
N GLY A 240 12.75 -97.20 -6.26
CA GLY A 240 11.91 -97.01 -7.45
C GLY A 240 12.70 -96.96 -8.76
N THR A 241 11.99 -97.16 -9.88
CA THR A 241 12.61 -97.34 -11.20
C THR A 241 13.41 -96.12 -11.64
N SER A 242 14.67 -96.32 -12.03
CA SER A 242 15.61 -95.27 -12.47
C SER A 242 15.92 -94.18 -11.43
N SER A 243 15.66 -94.43 -10.15
CA SER A 243 16.08 -93.52 -9.06
C SER A 243 17.60 -93.47 -8.90
N LEU A 244 18.16 -92.31 -8.54
CA LEU A 244 19.60 -92.07 -8.41
C LEU A 244 19.89 -91.35 -7.08
N ALA A 245 20.58 -92.01 -6.16
CA ALA A 245 21.10 -91.43 -4.92
C ALA A 245 22.64 -91.46 -4.96
N SER A 246 23.29 -90.33 -5.29
CA SER A 246 24.75 -90.29 -5.46
C SER A 246 25.50 -89.47 -4.41
N GLY A 247 24.81 -88.63 -3.63
CA GLY A 247 25.38 -87.93 -2.49
C GLY A 247 25.45 -88.81 -1.24
N ASN A 248 26.32 -88.49 -0.30
CA ASN A 248 26.38 -89.18 0.99
C ASN A 248 25.11 -88.89 1.81
N PHE A 249 24.59 -89.89 2.51
CA PHE A 249 23.34 -89.85 3.28
C PHE A 249 22.09 -89.47 2.46
N SER A 250 22.16 -89.47 1.13
CA SER A 250 21.07 -88.99 0.27
C SER A 250 19.97 -90.02 0.05
N PHE A 251 18.73 -89.56 -0.16
CA PHE A 251 17.55 -90.40 -0.36
C PHE A 251 16.81 -90.03 -1.65
N ALA A 252 16.68 -90.97 -2.59
CA ALA A 252 15.98 -90.80 -3.87
C ALA A 252 14.81 -91.79 -4.00
N GLY A 253 13.60 -91.39 -3.61
CA GLY A 253 12.41 -92.24 -3.61
C GLY A 253 11.40 -91.88 -4.70
N GLY A 254 11.36 -92.63 -5.82
CA GLY A 254 10.42 -92.39 -6.92
C GLY A 254 10.81 -93.02 -8.25
N TRP A 255 10.01 -92.73 -9.29
CA TRP A 255 10.40 -93.01 -10.67
C TRP A 255 11.30 -91.87 -11.16
N ALA A 256 12.53 -92.17 -11.57
CA ALA A 256 13.53 -91.21 -12.05
C ALA A 256 13.82 -90.03 -11.09
N SER A 257 13.72 -90.23 -9.77
CA SER A 257 14.15 -89.25 -8.76
C SER A 257 15.68 -89.18 -8.66
N VAL A 258 16.23 -88.01 -8.34
CA VAL A 258 17.67 -87.75 -8.26
C VAL A 258 18.00 -87.00 -6.97
N ALA A 259 18.82 -87.61 -6.10
CA ALA A 259 19.38 -86.99 -4.89
C ALA A 259 20.91 -87.04 -4.97
N SER A 260 21.52 -86.02 -5.60
CA SER A 260 22.91 -86.10 -6.06
C SER A 260 23.96 -85.47 -5.13
N ALA A 261 23.52 -84.65 -4.18
CA ALA A 261 24.37 -83.96 -3.22
C ALA A 261 24.22 -84.53 -1.80
N ASP A 262 25.15 -84.21 -0.92
CA ASP A 262 25.18 -84.76 0.44
C ASP A 262 23.98 -84.28 1.27
N SER A 263 23.42 -85.21 2.04
CA SER A 263 22.15 -85.07 2.79
C SER A 263 20.93 -84.68 1.94
N ALA A 264 20.98 -84.80 0.60
CA ALA A 264 19.87 -84.41 -0.26
C ALA A 264 18.72 -85.43 -0.23
N VAL A 265 17.47 -84.96 -0.25
CA VAL A 265 16.26 -85.80 -0.19
C VAL A 265 15.34 -85.50 -1.36
N ALA A 266 15.23 -86.40 -2.32
CA ALA A 266 14.35 -86.30 -3.49
C ALA A 266 13.26 -87.38 -3.46
N VAL A 267 12.00 -86.99 -3.32
CA VAL A 267 10.87 -87.91 -3.17
C VAL A 267 9.73 -87.55 -4.11
N GLY A 268 9.44 -88.44 -5.06
CA GLY A 268 8.40 -88.30 -6.08
C GLY A 268 8.90 -88.56 -7.50
N LYS A 269 7.98 -88.62 -8.46
CA LYS A 269 8.31 -88.85 -9.88
C LYS A 269 9.16 -87.70 -10.40
N SER A 270 10.40 -87.97 -10.84
CA SER A 270 11.33 -86.97 -11.36
C SER A 270 11.62 -85.81 -10.39
N ALA A 271 11.56 -86.08 -9.08
CA ALA A 271 12.05 -85.15 -8.05
C ALA A 271 13.57 -85.01 -8.15
N SER A 272 14.10 -83.79 -8.05
CA SER A 272 15.53 -83.48 -8.18
C SER A 272 16.00 -82.66 -6.96
N ALA A 273 16.92 -83.22 -6.17
CA ALA A 273 17.59 -82.55 -5.05
C ALA A 273 19.10 -82.60 -5.31
N THR A 274 19.68 -81.47 -5.71
CA THR A 274 21.06 -81.40 -6.22
C THR A 274 21.94 -80.37 -5.50
N GLY A 275 21.38 -79.61 -4.55
CA GLY A 275 22.15 -78.79 -3.60
C GLY A 275 22.40 -79.50 -2.26
N LEU A 276 23.41 -79.06 -1.51
CA LEU A 276 23.78 -79.59 -0.20
C LEU A 276 22.63 -79.42 0.81
N ASN A 277 22.26 -80.47 1.55
CA ASN A 277 21.11 -80.50 2.46
C ASN A 277 19.76 -80.12 1.80
N SER A 278 19.62 -80.18 0.47
CA SER A 278 18.40 -79.77 -0.23
C SER A 278 17.29 -80.85 -0.16
N THR A 279 16.02 -80.42 -0.18
CA THR A 279 14.86 -81.32 -0.11
C THR A 279 13.86 -81.02 -1.23
N ALA A 280 13.52 -82.04 -2.03
CA ALA A 280 12.62 -81.97 -3.17
C ALA A 280 11.49 -83.01 -3.06
N LEU A 281 10.33 -82.63 -2.54
CA LEU A 281 9.19 -83.53 -2.26
C LEU A 281 7.99 -83.21 -3.18
N GLY A 282 7.79 -84.03 -4.22
CA GLY A 282 6.69 -83.91 -5.18
C GLY A 282 7.03 -84.49 -6.55
N SER A 283 6.06 -84.51 -7.48
CA SER A 283 6.38 -84.84 -8.88
C SER A 283 7.06 -83.65 -9.55
N SER A 284 8.24 -83.87 -10.12
CA SER A 284 9.00 -82.88 -10.89
C SER A 284 9.45 -81.65 -10.09
N THR A 285 9.67 -81.82 -8.79
CA THR A 285 10.34 -80.83 -7.93
C THR A 285 11.80 -80.64 -8.32
N ASN A 286 12.34 -79.44 -8.11
CA ASN A 286 13.77 -79.18 -8.27
C ASN A 286 14.30 -78.29 -7.13
N ALA A 287 15.05 -78.87 -6.19
CA ALA A 287 15.79 -78.17 -5.15
C ALA A 287 17.28 -78.19 -5.51
N SER A 288 17.76 -77.17 -6.23
CA SER A 288 19.06 -77.19 -6.91
C SER A 288 20.12 -76.27 -6.32
N ALA A 289 19.89 -75.74 -5.12
CA ALA A 289 20.81 -74.90 -4.39
C ALA A 289 20.87 -75.35 -2.92
N ASP A 290 21.93 -74.94 -2.22
CA ASP A 290 22.20 -75.40 -0.87
C ASP A 290 21.11 -74.94 0.11
N PHE A 291 20.72 -75.83 1.02
CA PHE A 291 19.62 -75.65 1.97
C PHE A 291 18.24 -75.39 1.35
N ALA A 292 18.07 -75.55 0.04
CA ALA A 292 16.81 -75.23 -0.65
C ALA A 292 15.72 -76.30 -0.43
N LEU A 293 14.48 -75.86 -0.22
CA LEU A 293 13.30 -76.71 -0.03
C LEU A 293 12.29 -76.51 -1.17
N ALA A 294 12.03 -77.55 -1.96
CA ALA A 294 11.00 -77.59 -3.01
C ALA A 294 9.91 -78.61 -2.66
N LEU A 295 8.67 -78.15 -2.46
CA LEU A 295 7.54 -78.96 -1.99
C LEU A 295 6.30 -78.78 -2.88
N GLY A 296 5.85 -79.84 -3.55
CA GLY A 296 4.68 -79.84 -4.44
C GLY A 296 5.02 -80.10 -5.92
N ASN A 297 4.00 -80.31 -6.76
CA ASN A 297 4.26 -80.61 -8.18
C ASN A 297 4.95 -79.43 -8.89
N GLN A 298 6.08 -79.66 -9.55
CA GLN A 298 6.84 -78.62 -10.28
C GLN A 298 7.25 -77.42 -9.40
N ALA A 299 7.44 -77.61 -8.08
CA ALA A 299 8.06 -76.59 -7.23
C ALA A 299 9.56 -76.49 -7.52
N VAL A 300 10.09 -75.28 -7.68
CA VAL A 300 11.49 -74.99 -8.00
C VAL A 300 12.08 -74.09 -6.93
N SER A 301 13.09 -74.58 -6.22
CA SER A 301 13.84 -73.85 -5.20
C SER A 301 15.32 -73.86 -5.60
N SER A 302 15.80 -72.74 -6.14
CA SER A 302 17.12 -72.65 -6.79
C SER A 302 17.98 -71.49 -6.29
N GLY A 303 17.56 -70.81 -5.23
CA GLY A 303 18.40 -69.89 -4.47
C GLY A 303 18.97 -70.56 -3.22
N VAL A 304 20.14 -70.13 -2.76
CA VAL A 304 20.70 -70.64 -1.49
C VAL A 304 19.75 -70.27 -0.35
N GLY A 305 19.37 -71.25 0.46
CA GLY A 305 18.40 -71.09 1.56
C GLY A 305 16.96 -70.80 1.13
N SER A 306 16.58 -71.02 -0.15
CA SER A 306 15.25 -70.69 -0.64
C SER A 306 14.18 -71.74 -0.29
N VAL A 307 12.92 -71.32 -0.18
CA VAL A 307 11.77 -72.18 0.12
C VAL A 307 10.67 -72.00 -0.91
N ALA A 308 10.44 -73.00 -1.76
CA ALA A 308 9.35 -73.07 -2.73
C ALA A 308 8.33 -74.15 -2.31
N ALA A 309 7.16 -73.73 -1.83
CA ALA A 309 6.12 -74.62 -1.33
C ALA A 309 4.77 -74.35 -2.02
N GLY A 310 4.31 -75.31 -2.81
CA GLY A 310 3.08 -75.24 -3.61
C GLY A 310 3.33 -75.71 -5.04
N SER A 311 2.28 -76.16 -5.72
CA SER A 311 2.38 -76.58 -7.13
C SER A 311 2.87 -75.42 -8.00
N GLY A 312 3.92 -75.58 -8.78
CA GLY A 312 4.51 -74.53 -9.63
C GLY A 312 5.12 -73.35 -8.89
N SER A 313 5.36 -73.45 -7.57
CA SER A 313 6.04 -72.40 -6.80
C SER A 313 7.51 -72.26 -7.23
N GLN A 314 8.05 -71.04 -7.22
CA GLN A 314 9.38 -70.71 -7.70
C GLN A 314 10.08 -69.78 -6.71
N ALA A 315 11.06 -70.30 -5.98
CA ALA A 315 11.94 -69.51 -5.11
C ALA A 315 13.36 -69.55 -5.69
N THR A 316 13.70 -68.58 -6.55
CA THR A 316 14.96 -68.59 -7.31
C THR A 316 16.00 -67.61 -6.78
N GLY A 317 15.59 -66.66 -5.93
CA GLY A 317 16.49 -65.74 -5.25
C GLY A 317 17.09 -66.32 -3.98
N VAL A 318 18.26 -65.82 -3.57
CA VAL A 318 18.90 -66.17 -2.28
C VAL A 318 17.96 -65.79 -1.13
N SER A 319 17.79 -66.70 -0.17
CA SER A 319 16.85 -66.57 0.97
C SER A 319 15.37 -66.33 0.58
N ALA A 320 14.99 -66.54 -0.69
CA ALA A 320 13.64 -66.23 -1.16
C ALA A 320 12.61 -67.28 -0.68
N THR A 321 11.40 -66.83 -0.35
CA THR A 321 10.29 -67.68 0.12
C THR A 321 9.08 -67.54 -0.79
N ALA A 322 8.68 -68.61 -1.47
CA ALA A 322 7.51 -68.69 -2.34
C ALA A 322 6.52 -69.75 -1.84
N LEU A 323 5.46 -69.34 -1.14
CA LEU A 323 4.45 -70.22 -0.54
C LEU A 323 3.07 -70.00 -1.21
N GLY A 324 2.69 -70.92 -2.10
CA GLY A 324 1.42 -70.90 -2.84
C GLY A 324 1.52 -71.54 -4.22
N ASN A 325 0.39 -71.92 -4.81
CA ASN A 325 0.39 -72.39 -6.20
C ASN A 325 0.81 -71.25 -7.14
N ASN A 326 1.83 -71.49 -7.98
CA ASN A 326 2.45 -70.51 -8.86
C ASN A 326 2.97 -69.24 -8.15
N ALA A 327 3.26 -69.30 -6.84
CA ALA A 327 3.94 -68.21 -6.14
C ALA A 327 5.38 -68.09 -6.66
N ALA A 328 5.87 -66.87 -6.90
CA ALA A 328 7.19 -66.62 -7.47
C ALA A 328 7.95 -65.56 -6.64
N ALA A 329 9.03 -65.97 -5.98
CA ALA A 329 9.96 -65.11 -5.27
C ALA A 329 11.33 -65.21 -5.95
N THR A 330 11.63 -64.26 -6.84
CA THR A 330 12.72 -64.41 -7.82
C THR A 330 13.99 -63.63 -7.51
N ALA A 331 13.89 -62.61 -6.65
CA ALA A 331 15.00 -61.77 -6.19
C ALA A 331 15.46 -62.16 -4.77
N ALA A 332 16.61 -61.64 -4.33
CA ALA A 332 17.16 -61.90 -3.00
C ALA A 332 16.21 -61.40 -1.90
N ASN A 333 16.09 -62.19 -0.81
CA ASN A 333 15.20 -61.99 0.34
C ASN A 333 13.70 -61.87 0.02
N ALA A 334 13.30 -62.06 -1.24
CA ALA A 334 11.93 -61.82 -1.69
C ALA A 334 10.95 -62.82 -1.06
N THR A 335 9.77 -62.35 -0.65
CA THR A 335 8.73 -63.17 -0.01
C THR A 335 7.43 -63.08 -0.80
N ALA A 336 6.98 -64.20 -1.38
CA ALA A 336 5.74 -64.33 -2.13
C ALA A 336 4.80 -65.36 -1.47
N LEU A 337 3.70 -64.88 -0.87
CA LEU A 337 2.73 -65.69 -0.12
C LEU A 337 1.34 -65.60 -0.75
N GLY A 338 0.91 -66.65 -1.46
CA GLY A 338 -0.43 -66.78 -2.04
C GLY A 338 -0.46 -67.32 -3.47
N LEU A 339 -1.65 -67.67 -3.94
CA LEU A 339 -1.91 -68.14 -5.30
C LEU A 339 -1.48 -67.08 -6.33
N GLY A 340 -0.41 -67.36 -7.08
CA GLY A 340 0.16 -66.46 -8.08
C GLY A 340 0.77 -65.16 -7.51
N ALA A 341 1.14 -65.13 -6.22
CA ALA A 341 1.86 -63.98 -5.64
C ALA A 341 3.26 -63.87 -6.26
N THR A 342 3.72 -62.65 -6.54
CA THR A 342 4.98 -62.38 -7.25
C THR A 342 5.81 -61.35 -6.50
N ALA A 343 7.00 -61.73 -6.08
CA ALA A 343 8.01 -60.87 -5.47
C ALA A 343 9.30 -60.92 -6.32
N ASN A 344 9.49 -59.90 -7.15
CA ASN A 344 10.59 -59.77 -8.10
C ASN A 344 11.56 -58.63 -7.76
N GLY A 345 11.24 -57.81 -6.75
CA GLY A 345 12.17 -56.85 -6.17
C GLY A 345 13.01 -57.47 -5.07
N VAL A 346 14.26 -57.01 -4.93
CA VAL A 346 15.12 -57.33 -3.77
C VAL A 346 14.45 -56.82 -2.50
N ASP A 347 14.41 -57.65 -1.46
CA ASP A 347 13.66 -57.43 -0.21
C ASP A 347 12.13 -57.24 -0.39
N GLY A 348 11.61 -57.51 -1.60
CA GLY A 348 10.21 -57.32 -1.95
C GLY A 348 9.27 -58.33 -1.30
N THR A 349 8.14 -57.88 -0.77
CA THR A 349 7.16 -58.69 -0.05
C THR A 349 5.78 -58.64 -0.71
N ALA A 350 5.30 -59.75 -1.26
CA ALA A 350 4.00 -59.90 -1.92
C ALA A 350 3.12 -60.91 -1.18
N ILE A 351 2.04 -60.46 -0.52
CA ILE A 351 1.13 -61.29 0.28
C ILE A 351 -0.29 -61.17 -0.25
N GLY A 352 -0.83 -62.23 -0.86
CA GLY A 352 -2.21 -62.29 -1.36
C GLY A 352 -2.30 -62.88 -2.77
N LYS A 353 -3.52 -63.24 -3.20
CA LYS A 353 -3.74 -63.79 -4.54
C LYS A 353 -3.33 -62.78 -5.61
N GLN A 354 -2.32 -63.10 -6.41
CA GLN A 354 -1.79 -62.22 -7.46
C GLN A 354 -1.29 -60.85 -6.94
N ALA A 355 -0.87 -60.77 -5.67
CA ALA A 355 -0.11 -59.63 -5.16
C ALA A 355 1.24 -59.53 -5.89
N ASN A 356 1.71 -58.32 -6.20
CA ASN A 356 2.90 -58.10 -7.03
C ASN A 356 3.82 -57.01 -6.45
N ALA A 357 4.94 -57.43 -5.84
CA ALA A 357 6.03 -56.58 -5.39
C ALA A 357 7.17 -56.65 -6.41
N SER A 358 7.31 -55.62 -7.25
CA SER A 358 8.12 -55.68 -8.48
C SER A 358 9.34 -54.75 -8.49
N ALA A 359 9.55 -53.97 -7.43
CA ALA A 359 10.70 -53.09 -7.24
C ALA A 359 11.35 -53.36 -5.87
N GLN A 360 12.59 -52.89 -5.68
CA GLN A 360 13.31 -53.06 -4.42
C GLN A 360 12.53 -52.45 -3.23
N ASP A 361 12.57 -53.10 -2.06
CA ASP A 361 11.90 -52.68 -0.82
C ASP A 361 10.36 -52.56 -0.94
N ALA A 362 9.77 -53.10 -2.01
CA ALA A 362 8.35 -52.93 -2.31
C ALA A 362 7.46 -53.93 -1.55
N ILE A 363 6.36 -53.45 -0.96
CA ILE A 363 5.42 -54.24 -0.16
C ILE A 363 4.04 -54.23 -0.82
N ALA A 364 3.58 -55.38 -1.32
CA ALA A 364 2.26 -55.55 -1.91
C ALA A 364 1.41 -56.52 -1.09
N MET A 365 0.39 -56.04 -0.38
CA MET A 365 -0.49 -56.86 0.48
C MET A 365 -1.96 -56.76 0.06
N GLY A 366 -2.58 -57.88 -0.25
CA GLY A 366 -3.98 -57.98 -0.70
C GLY A 366 -4.13 -58.59 -2.09
N THR A 367 -5.35 -59.00 -2.43
CA THR A 367 -5.64 -59.59 -3.75
C THR A 367 -5.38 -58.56 -4.86
N THR A 368 -4.55 -58.94 -5.84
CA THR A 368 -4.12 -58.10 -6.98
C THR A 368 -3.58 -56.72 -6.57
N SER A 369 -2.97 -56.58 -5.40
CA SER A 369 -2.18 -55.40 -5.06
C SER A 369 -0.90 -55.34 -5.90
N LYS A 370 -0.42 -54.12 -6.20
CA LYS A 370 0.79 -53.90 -7.00
C LYS A 370 1.64 -52.78 -6.40
N ALA A 371 2.82 -53.14 -5.91
CA ALA A 371 3.89 -52.22 -5.56
C ALA A 371 4.98 -52.31 -6.64
N SER A 372 5.25 -51.20 -7.32
CA SER A 372 6.19 -51.15 -8.45
C SER A 372 7.09 -49.91 -8.50
N GLY A 373 7.03 -49.05 -7.48
CA GLY A 373 8.10 -48.09 -7.20
C GLY A 373 9.05 -48.62 -6.12
N THR A 374 10.30 -48.17 -6.11
CA THR A 374 11.26 -48.49 -5.05
C THR A 374 10.72 -48.03 -3.69
N ALA A 375 10.82 -48.87 -2.66
CA ALA A 375 10.25 -48.63 -1.33
C ALA A 375 8.74 -48.31 -1.31
N SER A 376 7.99 -48.70 -2.34
CA SER A 376 6.54 -48.44 -2.42
C SER A 376 5.71 -49.48 -1.66
N THR A 377 4.63 -49.05 -1.03
CA THR A 377 3.75 -49.90 -0.22
C THR A 377 2.32 -49.84 -0.75
N ALA A 378 1.74 -50.99 -1.10
CA ALA A 378 0.39 -51.13 -1.64
C ALA A 378 -0.42 -52.17 -0.83
N VAL A 379 -1.32 -51.70 0.03
CA VAL A 379 -2.11 -52.52 0.96
C VAL A 379 -3.60 -52.37 0.69
N GLY A 380 -4.20 -53.39 0.05
CA GLY A 380 -5.63 -53.43 -0.28
C GLY A 380 -5.92 -54.26 -1.53
N ASN A 381 -7.21 -54.53 -1.78
CA ASN A 381 -7.61 -55.20 -3.03
C ASN A 381 -7.47 -54.22 -4.21
N VAL A 382 -6.68 -54.58 -5.22
CA VAL A 382 -6.35 -53.70 -6.35
C VAL A 382 -5.67 -52.39 -5.93
N ALA A 383 -5.01 -52.36 -4.77
CA ALA A 383 -4.18 -51.21 -4.36
C ALA A 383 -2.94 -51.13 -5.27
N VAL A 384 -2.63 -49.92 -5.77
CA VAL A 384 -1.47 -49.65 -6.62
C VAL A 384 -0.59 -48.59 -5.96
N ALA A 385 0.71 -48.86 -5.85
CA ALA A 385 1.74 -47.89 -5.53
C ALA A 385 2.85 -47.99 -6.60
N SER A 386 2.99 -46.98 -7.45
CA SER A 386 3.93 -47.02 -8.59
C SER A 386 5.04 -45.99 -8.54
N GLY A 387 4.89 -44.90 -7.79
CA GLY A 387 5.97 -43.95 -7.54
C GLY A 387 6.98 -44.49 -6.52
N PRO A 388 8.27 -44.09 -6.59
CA PRO A 388 9.22 -44.29 -5.51
C PRO A 388 8.71 -43.73 -4.18
N ASN A 389 8.89 -44.47 -3.08
CA ASN A 389 8.37 -44.16 -1.74
C ASN A 389 6.82 -43.99 -1.66
N ALA A 390 6.07 -44.32 -2.71
CA ALA A 390 4.62 -44.12 -2.74
C ALA A 390 3.88 -45.12 -1.84
N SER A 391 2.85 -44.65 -1.14
CA SER A 391 2.10 -45.42 -0.15
C SER A 391 0.60 -45.42 -0.47
N SER A 392 0.03 -46.61 -0.66
CA SER A 392 -1.34 -46.85 -1.12
C SER A 392 -2.07 -47.79 -0.16
N PHE A 393 -3.08 -47.29 0.54
CA PHE A 393 -3.84 -48.01 1.56
C PHE A 393 -5.35 -47.98 1.25
N GLY A 394 -5.93 -49.10 0.82
CA GLY A 394 -7.36 -49.23 0.58
C GLY A 394 -7.72 -49.98 -0.70
N SER A 395 -8.99 -50.34 -0.86
CA SER A 395 -9.47 -51.02 -2.07
C SER A 395 -9.46 -50.06 -3.26
N GLY A 396 -8.71 -50.38 -4.32
CA GLY A 396 -8.54 -49.51 -5.49
C GLY A 396 -7.77 -48.22 -5.24
N ALA A 397 -7.09 -48.07 -4.09
CA ALA A 397 -6.23 -46.92 -3.82
C ALA A 397 -5.06 -46.88 -4.84
N THR A 398 -4.67 -45.68 -5.28
CA THR A 398 -3.63 -45.48 -6.30
C THR A 398 -2.69 -44.35 -5.88
N ALA A 399 -1.47 -44.69 -5.46
CA ALA A 399 -0.39 -43.75 -5.20
C ALA A 399 0.61 -43.81 -6.37
N ALA A 400 0.42 -42.93 -7.35
CA ALA A 400 1.10 -43.01 -8.65
C ALA A 400 2.37 -42.17 -8.71
N GLY A 401 2.40 -41.01 -8.06
CA GLY A 401 3.55 -40.10 -8.04
C GLY A 401 4.57 -40.43 -6.94
N ASP A 402 5.79 -39.95 -7.11
CA ASP A 402 6.90 -40.04 -6.16
C ASP A 402 6.49 -39.48 -4.79
N ASN A 403 6.89 -40.15 -3.70
CA ASN A 403 6.58 -39.77 -2.31
C ASN A 403 5.07 -39.56 -2.00
N SER A 404 4.16 -40.04 -2.84
CA SER A 404 2.71 -39.81 -2.69
C SER A 404 2.03 -40.75 -1.68
N LEU A 405 0.92 -40.29 -1.10
CA LEU A 405 0.11 -41.06 -0.14
C LEU A 405 -1.36 -41.11 -0.59
N ALA A 406 -1.87 -42.29 -0.95
CA ALA A 406 -3.27 -42.52 -1.24
C ALA A 406 -3.89 -43.44 -0.18
N ALA A 407 -4.81 -42.93 0.64
CA ALA A 407 -5.41 -43.65 1.77
C ALA A 407 -6.94 -43.56 1.74
N GLY A 408 -7.61 -44.63 1.32
CA GLY A 408 -9.07 -44.73 1.21
C GLY A 408 -9.52 -45.56 0.01
N VAL A 409 -10.80 -45.95 -0.01
CA VAL A 409 -11.39 -46.66 -1.15
C VAL A 409 -11.39 -45.75 -2.37
N SER A 410 -10.72 -46.16 -3.45
CA SER A 410 -10.52 -45.38 -4.68
C SER A 410 -9.89 -43.99 -4.44
N ALA A 411 -9.05 -43.84 -3.42
CA ALA A 411 -8.20 -42.65 -3.25
C ALA A 411 -7.10 -42.62 -4.34
N SER A 412 -6.82 -41.45 -4.91
CA SER A 412 -5.86 -41.29 -6.02
C SER A 412 -4.91 -40.13 -5.76
N ALA A 413 -3.65 -40.44 -5.47
CA ALA A 413 -2.55 -39.48 -5.32
C ALA A 413 -1.65 -39.58 -6.57
N GLY A 414 -1.86 -38.67 -7.51
CA GLY A 414 -1.30 -38.71 -8.86
C GLY A 414 0.00 -37.93 -9.04
N GLY A 415 0.17 -36.83 -8.31
CA GLY A 415 1.35 -35.97 -8.40
C GLY A 415 2.48 -36.37 -7.44
N SER A 416 3.67 -35.85 -7.69
CA SER A 416 4.81 -35.93 -6.76
C SER A 416 4.48 -35.25 -5.44
N ALA A 417 4.85 -35.86 -4.31
CA ALA A 417 4.52 -35.46 -2.94
C ALA A 417 3.01 -35.23 -2.67
N SER A 418 2.11 -35.77 -3.50
CA SER A 418 0.67 -35.57 -3.34
C SER A 418 0.04 -36.47 -2.25
N THR A 419 -0.99 -35.98 -1.57
CA THR A 419 -1.70 -36.72 -0.51
C THR A 419 -3.20 -36.76 -0.77
N ALA A 420 -3.79 -37.97 -0.86
CA ALA A 420 -5.21 -38.22 -1.08
C ALA A 420 -5.78 -39.10 0.07
N LEU A 421 -6.50 -38.50 1.03
CA LEU A 421 -7.00 -39.18 2.24
C LEU A 421 -8.54 -39.16 2.30
N GLY A 422 -9.17 -40.27 1.94
CA GLY A 422 -10.63 -40.47 2.00
C GLY A 422 -11.20 -41.14 0.75
N ILE A 423 -12.45 -41.60 0.85
CA ILE A 423 -13.12 -42.32 -0.25
C ILE A 423 -13.29 -41.40 -1.47
N GLY A 424 -12.76 -41.84 -2.62
CA GLY A 424 -12.84 -41.11 -3.89
C GLY A 424 -12.07 -39.77 -3.90
N THR A 425 -11.05 -39.61 -3.06
CA THR A 425 -10.17 -38.43 -3.10
C THR A 425 -9.28 -38.43 -4.35
N VAL A 426 -8.98 -37.22 -4.86
CA VAL A 426 -8.10 -37.03 -6.02
C VAL A 426 -7.12 -35.89 -5.74
N ALA A 427 -5.85 -36.21 -5.54
CA ALA A 427 -4.73 -35.26 -5.45
C ALA A 427 -3.83 -35.45 -6.68
N SER A 428 -4.20 -34.85 -7.82
CA SER A 428 -3.64 -35.24 -9.13
C SER A 428 -2.46 -34.40 -9.63
N ALA A 429 -1.99 -33.44 -8.83
CA ALA A 429 -0.90 -32.54 -9.19
C ALA A 429 0.17 -32.49 -8.09
N ASP A 430 1.36 -31.99 -8.42
CA ASP A 430 2.49 -32.05 -7.48
C ASP A 430 2.24 -31.18 -6.24
N ASN A 431 2.66 -31.67 -5.07
CA ASN A 431 2.41 -31.08 -3.75
C ASN A 431 0.91 -30.88 -3.40
N SER A 432 -0.01 -31.45 -4.17
CA SER A 432 -1.46 -31.28 -3.92
C SER A 432 -1.97 -32.18 -2.79
N THR A 433 -2.90 -31.66 -1.98
CA THR A 433 -3.44 -32.35 -0.79
C THR A 433 -4.96 -32.38 -0.83
N ALA A 434 -5.56 -33.56 -1.00
CA ALA A 434 -7.01 -33.80 -1.02
C ALA A 434 -7.44 -34.66 0.18
N VAL A 435 -8.32 -34.16 1.05
CA VAL A 435 -8.74 -34.84 2.28
C VAL A 435 -10.26 -34.77 2.45
N GLY A 436 -10.90 -35.91 2.68
CA GLY A 436 -12.34 -36.05 2.83
C GLY A 436 -13.04 -36.62 1.59
N ARG A 437 -14.24 -37.18 1.78
CA ARG A 437 -14.98 -37.91 0.73
C ARG A 437 -15.19 -37.02 -0.52
N GLU A 438 -14.72 -37.48 -1.68
CA GLU A 438 -14.76 -36.77 -2.97
C GLU A 438 -14.03 -35.41 -3.00
N ALA A 439 -13.06 -35.15 -2.11
CA ALA A 439 -12.20 -33.98 -2.22
C ALA A 439 -11.26 -34.07 -3.43
N ARG A 440 -11.04 -32.95 -4.12
CA ARG A 440 -10.24 -32.88 -5.36
C ARG A 440 -9.27 -31.71 -5.32
N ALA A 441 -7.98 -32.01 -5.20
CA ALA A 441 -6.88 -31.07 -5.35
C ALA A 441 -6.18 -31.39 -6.68
N THR A 442 -6.47 -30.60 -7.72
CA THR A 442 -5.98 -30.89 -9.09
C THR A 442 -5.07 -29.81 -9.66
N GLY A 443 -4.80 -28.76 -8.87
CA GLY A 443 -3.82 -27.72 -9.20
C GLY A 443 -2.48 -27.97 -8.49
N LEU A 444 -1.40 -27.48 -9.09
CA LEU A 444 -0.06 -27.51 -8.49
C LEU A 444 -0.08 -26.83 -7.11
N ASN A 445 0.43 -27.50 -6.07
CA ASN A 445 0.46 -26.97 -4.70
C ASN A 445 -0.94 -26.58 -4.14
N SER A 446 -2.02 -27.22 -4.61
CA SER A 446 -3.39 -26.93 -4.17
C SER A 446 -3.85 -27.81 -3.00
N THR A 447 -4.69 -27.28 -2.11
CA THR A 447 -5.17 -27.99 -0.91
C THR A 447 -6.70 -28.01 -0.86
N ALA A 448 -7.33 -29.19 -0.81
CA ALA A 448 -8.77 -29.38 -0.74
C ALA A 448 -9.13 -30.28 0.46
N LEU A 449 -9.58 -29.69 1.57
CA LEU A 449 -9.94 -30.39 2.81
C LEU A 449 -11.45 -30.23 3.09
N GLY A 450 -12.24 -31.24 2.76
CA GLY A 450 -13.68 -31.26 3.02
C GLY A 450 -14.47 -32.14 2.03
N ARG A 451 -15.70 -32.50 2.39
CA ARG A 451 -16.57 -33.33 1.53
C ARG A 451 -16.87 -32.59 0.21
N GLY A 452 -16.32 -33.06 -0.90
CA GLY A 452 -16.51 -32.45 -2.23
C GLY A 452 -15.77 -31.12 -2.45
N ALA A 453 -14.80 -30.78 -1.59
CA ALA A 453 -13.95 -29.58 -1.76
C ALA A 453 -13.13 -29.67 -3.06
N GLN A 454 -12.98 -28.57 -3.80
CA GLN A 454 -12.39 -28.54 -5.14
C GLN A 454 -11.41 -27.38 -5.33
N SER A 455 -10.11 -27.69 -5.24
CA SER A 455 -8.99 -26.76 -5.46
C SER A 455 -8.31 -27.09 -6.78
N THR A 456 -8.73 -26.42 -7.86
CA THR A 456 -8.40 -26.87 -9.23
C THR A 456 -7.27 -26.09 -9.90
N ALA A 457 -6.78 -25.01 -9.29
CA ALA A 457 -5.77 -24.11 -9.85
C ALA A 457 -4.52 -24.06 -8.96
N GLN A 458 -3.43 -23.50 -9.48
CA GLN A 458 -2.15 -23.43 -8.77
C GLN A 458 -2.30 -22.66 -7.46
N ASN A 459 -1.69 -23.16 -6.38
CA ASN A 459 -1.73 -22.61 -5.02
C ASN A 459 -3.15 -22.47 -4.40
N SER A 460 -4.22 -22.99 -5.02
CA SER A 460 -5.59 -22.72 -4.54
C SER A 460 -5.98 -23.59 -3.33
N ILE A 461 -6.78 -23.04 -2.42
CA ILE A 461 -7.14 -23.65 -1.13
C ILE A 461 -8.66 -23.71 -0.96
N SER A 462 -9.22 -24.88 -0.66
CA SER A 462 -10.64 -25.11 -0.41
C SER A 462 -10.80 -25.87 0.90
N LEU A 463 -11.27 -25.18 1.95
CA LEU A 463 -11.41 -25.72 3.30
C LEU A 463 -12.89 -25.74 3.70
N GLY A 464 -13.48 -26.94 3.70
CA GLY A 464 -14.84 -27.22 4.13
C GLY A 464 -15.72 -27.84 3.05
N ALA A 465 -17.00 -28.10 3.38
CA ALA A 465 -17.87 -28.92 2.53
C ALA A 465 -18.32 -28.18 1.25
N GLY A 466 -18.09 -28.79 0.09
CA GLY A 466 -18.51 -28.27 -1.23
C GLY A 466 -17.75 -27.04 -1.74
N THR A 467 -16.78 -26.51 -0.99
CA THR A 467 -16.01 -25.30 -1.32
C THR A 467 -15.24 -25.42 -2.64
N ARG A 468 -15.10 -24.32 -3.39
CA ARG A 468 -14.54 -24.29 -4.76
C ARG A 468 -13.58 -23.11 -4.94
N ALA A 469 -12.28 -23.39 -4.97
CA ALA A 469 -11.24 -22.40 -5.27
C ALA A 469 -10.60 -22.71 -6.65
N THR A 470 -11.00 -21.95 -7.67
CA THR A 470 -10.71 -22.27 -9.08
C THR A 470 -9.82 -21.25 -9.79
N GLY A 471 -9.53 -20.09 -9.19
CA GLY A 471 -8.48 -19.17 -9.64
C GLY A 471 -7.12 -19.49 -9.02
N ILE A 472 -6.05 -19.01 -9.63
CA ILE A 472 -4.66 -19.14 -9.15
C ILE A 472 -4.53 -18.41 -7.82
N GLY A 473 -4.01 -19.08 -6.79
CA GLY A 473 -3.89 -18.51 -5.43
C GLY A 473 -5.23 -18.28 -4.73
N ALA A 474 -6.37 -18.64 -5.32
CA ALA A 474 -7.68 -18.42 -4.72
C ALA A 474 -7.90 -19.28 -3.47
N VAL A 475 -8.65 -18.75 -2.49
CA VAL A 475 -8.83 -19.35 -1.16
C VAL A 475 -10.32 -19.34 -0.79
N TYR A 476 -10.93 -20.50 -0.53
CA TYR A 476 -12.32 -20.62 -0.05
C TYR A 476 -12.35 -21.37 1.29
N LEU A 477 -12.68 -20.68 2.39
CA LEU A 477 -12.96 -21.28 3.70
C LEU A 477 -14.47 -21.30 3.98
N GLY A 478 -14.99 -22.39 4.53
CA GLY A 478 -16.36 -22.49 5.06
C GLY A 478 -17.20 -23.58 4.39
N SER A 479 -18.20 -23.22 3.59
CA SER A 479 -19.02 -24.19 2.85
C SER A 479 -19.69 -23.61 1.61
N SER A 480 -20.04 -24.49 0.66
CA SER A 480 -20.88 -24.15 -0.50
C SER A 480 -21.98 -25.20 -0.67
N THR A 481 -23.22 -24.74 -0.69
CA THR A 481 -24.42 -25.53 -1.02
C THR A 481 -24.92 -25.23 -2.45
N PHE A 482 -24.73 -24.00 -2.91
CA PHE A 482 -24.86 -23.55 -4.29
C PHE A 482 -23.53 -23.70 -5.04
N ALA A 483 -23.53 -23.40 -6.34
CA ALA A 483 -22.36 -23.52 -7.22
C ALA A 483 -21.37 -22.34 -7.11
N THR A 484 -21.31 -21.67 -5.96
CA THR A 484 -20.44 -20.50 -5.72
C THR A 484 -18.95 -20.88 -5.63
N SER A 485 -18.07 -19.92 -5.84
CA SER A 485 -16.63 -20.13 -5.89
C SER A 485 -15.82 -18.86 -5.60
N ALA A 486 -14.60 -19.08 -5.12
CA ALA A 486 -13.50 -18.13 -5.30
C ALA A 486 -12.85 -18.47 -6.65
N SER A 487 -13.18 -17.72 -7.70
CA SER A 487 -12.87 -18.08 -9.09
C SER A 487 -12.02 -17.07 -9.86
N GLY A 488 -11.84 -15.86 -9.35
CA GLY A 488 -10.78 -14.96 -9.83
C GLY A 488 -9.43 -15.35 -9.23
N ASP A 489 -8.35 -14.87 -9.82
CA ASP A 489 -7.00 -15.07 -9.29
C ASP A 489 -6.82 -14.26 -7.99
N ASN A 490 -6.07 -14.83 -7.03
CA ASN A 490 -5.95 -14.39 -5.63
C ASN A 490 -7.27 -14.24 -4.84
N ALA A 491 -8.43 -14.58 -5.41
CA ALA A 491 -9.73 -14.29 -4.79
C ALA A 491 -9.94 -15.07 -3.48
N ILE A 492 -10.47 -14.39 -2.45
CA ILE A 492 -10.64 -14.93 -1.09
C ILE A 492 -12.13 -14.98 -0.73
N GLY A 493 -12.66 -16.20 -0.54
CA GLY A 493 -13.97 -16.48 0.02
C GLY A 493 -13.88 -17.00 1.46
N ILE A 494 -14.61 -16.40 2.41
CA ILE A 494 -14.69 -16.89 3.81
C ILE A 494 -16.14 -16.89 4.29
N GLY A 495 -16.81 -18.04 4.24
CA GLY A 495 -18.13 -18.26 4.83
C GLY A 495 -18.97 -19.31 4.13
N THR A 496 -20.28 -19.07 4.06
CA THR A 496 -21.24 -19.99 3.42
C THR A 496 -21.79 -19.37 2.16
N ASP A 497 -21.62 -20.08 1.04
CA ASP A 497 -22.14 -19.69 -0.28
C ASP A 497 -21.67 -18.30 -0.74
N VAL A 498 -20.34 -18.07 -0.67
CA VAL A 498 -19.70 -16.80 -1.01
C VAL A 498 -19.21 -16.80 -2.45
N THR A 499 -19.38 -15.67 -3.14
CA THR A 499 -18.93 -15.49 -4.52
C THR A 499 -17.83 -14.44 -4.57
N ALA A 500 -16.59 -14.87 -4.81
CA ALA A 500 -15.45 -14.00 -5.08
C ALA A 500 -14.98 -14.30 -6.52
N SER A 501 -15.65 -13.69 -7.50
CA SER A 501 -15.63 -14.19 -8.89
C SER A 501 -14.61 -13.52 -9.81
N ALA A 502 -13.94 -12.48 -9.35
CA ALA A 502 -12.97 -11.67 -10.10
C ALA A 502 -11.67 -11.50 -9.32
N ASP A 503 -10.63 -10.98 -9.99
CA ASP A 503 -9.26 -11.01 -9.47
C ASP A 503 -9.07 -10.09 -8.26
N ASP A 504 -8.27 -10.54 -7.30
CA ASP A 504 -8.00 -9.88 -6.00
C ASP A 504 -9.27 -9.57 -5.16
N ALA A 505 -10.42 -10.19 -5.47
CA ALA A 505 -11.69 -9.95 -4.79
C ALA A 505 -11.80 -10.70 -3.45
N LEU A 506 -12.36 -10.04 -2.43
CA LEU A 506 -12.55 -10.57 -1.07
C LEU A 506 -14.04 -10.64 -0.71
N ALA A 507 -14.58 -11.84 -0.54
CA ALA A 507 -15.96 -12.08 -0.09
C ALA A 507 -16.01 -12.83 1.25
N MET A 508 -16.50 -12.18 2.31
CA MET A 508 -16.59 -12.73 3.67
C MET A 508 -18.01 -12.61 4.23
N GLY A 509 -18.54 -13.68 4.83
CA GLY A 509 -19.91 -13.74 5.36
C GLY A 509 -20.74 -14.88 4.77
N ARG A 510 -22.05 -14.89 5.00
CA ARG A 510 -22.97 -15.76 4.24
C ARG A 510 -23.48 -14.98 3.04
N GLU A 511 -23.50 -15.58 1.85
CA GLU A 511 -24.01 -14.97 0.62
C GLU A 511 -23.35 -13.63 0.24
N SER A 512 -22.10 -13.39 0.68
CA SER A 512 -21.32 -12.23 0.27
C SER A 512 -20.84 -12.38 -1.18
N GLN A 513 -20.92 -11.27 -1.92
CA GLN A 513 -20.66 -11.22 -3.36
C GLN A 513 -19.65 -10.10 -3.67
N ALA A 514 -18.43 -10.47 -4.01
CA ALA A 514 -17.41 -9.59 -4.57
C ALA A 514 -17.16 -10.01 -6.02
N THR A 515 -17.79 -9.30 -6.97
CA THR A 515 -17.93 -9.79 -8.36
C THR A 515 -17.07 -9.06 -9.38
N ALA A 516 -16.26 -8.10 -8.95
CA ALA A 516 -15.37 -7.29 -9.77
C ALA A 516 -13.96 -7.18 -9.17
N THR A 517 -12.98 -6.76 -9.97
CA THR A 517 -11.57 -6.70 -9.57
C THR A 517 -11.36 -5.80 -8.36
N ASN A 518 -10.53 -6.24 -7.40
CA ASN A 518 -10.28 -5.58 -6.11
C ASN A 518 -11.53 -5.36 -5.22
N ALA A 519 -12.69 -5.95 -5.54
CA ALA A 519 -13.92 -5.71 -4.79
C ALA A 519 -13.90 -6.40 -3.42
N VAL A 520 -14.41 -5.73 -2.38
CA VAL A 520 -14.40 -6.21 -0.98
C VAL A 520 -15.81 -6.25 -0.41
N ALA A 521 -16.40 -7.44 -0.30
CA ALA A 521 -17.70 -7.69 0.30
C ALA A 521 -17.55 -8.40 1.67
N ILE A 522 -17.83 -7.73 2.79
CA ILE A 522 -17.64 -8.26 4.15
C ILE A 522 -18.93 -8.11 4.97
N GLY A 523 -19.77 -9.14 4.98
CA GLY A 523 -21.03 -9.15 5.72
C GLY A 523 -22.05 -10.12 5.13
N LEU A 524 -23.13 -10.39 5.87
CA LEU A 524 -24.26 -11.19 5.39
C LEU A 524 -24.90 -10.50 4.18
N GLN A 525 -24.97 -11.15 3.02
CA GLN A 525 -25.55 -10.61 1.79
C GLN A 525 -24.93 -9.25 1.37
N SER A 526 -23.67 -9.02 1.72
CA SER A 526 -22.90 -7.86 1.23
C SER A 526 -22.58 -8.02 -0.27
N ALA A 527 -22.65 -6.93 -1.04
CA ALA A 527 -22.51 -6.95 -2.49
C ALA A 527 -21.59 -5.80 -2.97
N ALA A 528 -20.34 -6.14 -3.29
CA ALA A 528 -19.36 -5.26 -3.92
C ALA A 528 -19.28 -5.61 -5.41
N LEU A 529 -20.03 -4.86 -6.22
CA LEU A 529 -20.39 -5.23 -7.60
C LEU A 529 -19.50 -4.56 -8.67
N SER A 530 -18.78 -3.51 -8.30
CA SER A 530 -17.94 -2.70 -9.19
C SER A 530 -16.45 -2.76 -8.81
N ALA A 531 -15.57 -2.40 -9.74
CA ALA A 531 -14.12 -2.44 -9.51
C ALA A 531 -13.68 -1.47 -8.40
N ASP A 532 -12.73 -1.90 -7.56
CA ASP A 532 -12.27 -1.22 -6.33
C ASP A 532 -13.40 -0.89 -5.31
N SER A 533 -14.60 -1.48 -5.42
CA SER A 533 -15.72 -1.19 -4.52
C SER A 533 -15.66 -1.95 -3.19
N ILE A 534 -16.20 -1.35 -2.13
CA ILE A 534 -16.18 -1.90 -0.77
C ILE A 534 -17.61 -1.93 -0.20
N ALA A 535 -18.13 -3.11 0.11
CA ALA A 535 -19.43 -3.32 0.75
C ALA A 535 -19.26 -4.08 2.06
N MET A 536 -19.37 -3.42 3.20
CA MET A 536 -19.15 -4.00 4.53
C MET A 536 -20.43 -3.86 5.38
N GLY A 537 -20.92 -4.96 5.95
CA GLY A 537 -22.15 -4.99 6.75
C GLY A 537 -23.28 -5.84 6.14
N THR A 538 -24.37 -6.03 6.88
CA THR A 538 -25.50 -6.86 6.45
C THR A 538 -26.30 -6.16 5.35
N GLY A 539 -26.37 -6.73 4.15
CA GLY A 539 -27.07 -6.15 3.00
C GLY A 539 -26.41 -4.89 2.42
N ALA A 540 -25.17 -4.57 2.80
CA ALA A 540 -24.43 -3.46 2.24
C ALA A 540 -24.21 -3.66 0.73
N THR A 541 -24.49 -2.66 -0.09
CA THR A 541 -24.35 -2.72 -1.56
C THR A 541 -23.49 -1.56 -2.08
N ALA A 542 -22.44 -1.86 -2.83
CA ALA A 542 -21.56 -0.89 -3.45
C ALA A 542 -21.41 -1.18 -4.96
N ASP A 543 -21.81 -0.24 -5.80
CA ASP A 543 -21.89 -0.41 -7.26
C ASP A 543 -21.69 0.92 -8.03
N GLY A 544 -21.66 0.88 -9.36
CA GLY A 544 -21.56 2.05 -10.24
C GLY A 544 -20.18 2.72 -10.32
N GLY A 545 -19.13 2.09 -9.80
CA GLY A 545 -17.75 2.61 -9.77
C GLY A 545 -17.03 2.28 -8.45
N LYS A 546 -16.07 3.12 -8.04
CA LYS A 546 -15.29 2.94 -6.79
C LYS A 546 -16.09 3.28 -5.52
N ALA A 547 -17.25 2.65 -5.37
CA ALA A 547 -18.22 2.95 -4.33
C ALA A 547 -17.88 2.25 -2.99
N VAL A 548 -18.27 2.87 -1.87
CA VAL A 548 -17.99 2.39 -0.51
C VAL A 548 -19.25 2.43 0.35
N ALA A 549 -19.82 1.27 0.68
CA ALA A 549 -20.97 1.11 1.59
C ALA A 549 -20.53 0.39 2.88
N ILE A 550 -20.60 1.06 4.04
CA ILE A 550 -20.13 0.51 5.34
C ILE A 550 -21.21 0.64 6.42
N GLY A 551 -21.87 -0.47 6.72
CA GLY A 551 -22.90 -0.66 7.74
C GLY A 551 -24.10 -1.45 7.21
N ALA A 552 -25.18 -1.57 7.99
CA ALA A 552 -26.33 -2.39 7.60
C ALA A 552 -27.24 -1.66 6.60
N GLY A 553 -27.73 -2.36 5.58
CA GLY A 553 -28.69 -1.85 4.60
C GLY A 553 -28.23 -0.68 3.72
N ASN A 554 -26.96 -0.26 3.81
CA ASN A 554 -26.44 0.87 3.05
C ASN A 554 -26.33 0.55 1.56
N ALA A 555 -26.61 1.55 0.72
CA ALA A 555 -26.36 1.45 -0.72
C ALA A 555 -25.54 2.67 -1.21
N ALA A 556 -24.43 2.39 -1.88
CA ALA A 556 -23.62 3.38 -2.58
C ALA A 556 -23.61 3.05 -4.08
N PHE A 557 -24.03 4.00 -4.92
CA PHE A 557 -24.05 3.86 -6.37
C PHE A 557 -23.34 5.03 -7.05
N GLY A 558 -22.29 4.74 -7.82
CA GLY A 558 -21.55 5.72 -8.62
C GLY A 558 -20.08 5.83 -8.23
N ASP A 559 -19.27 6.39 -9.14
CA ASP A 559 -17.83 6.46 -8.92
C ASP A 559 -17.45 7.36 -7.74
N GLY A 560 -16.72 6.81 -6.77
CA GLY A 560 -16.41 7.46 -5.50
C GLY A 560 -17.61 7.76 -4.60
N ALA A 561 -18.78 7.11 -4.81
CA ALA A 561 -19.93 7.26 -3.92
C ALA A 561 -19.70 6.56 -2.56
N VAL A 562 -20.09 7.19 -1.45
CA VAL A 562 -19.82 6.69 -0.08
C VAL A 562 -21.09 6.70 0.77
N ALA A 563 -21.42 5.58 1.43
CA ALA A 563 -22.54 5.44 2.35
C ALA A 563 -22.12 4.72 3.64
N ILE A 564 -22.03 5.46 4.75
CA ILE A 564 -21.55 4.94 6.04
C ILE A 564 -22.64 5.10 7.10
N GLY A 565 -22.93 4.05 7.88
CA GLY A 565 -23.96 4.06 8.94
C GLY A 565 -25.07 3.02 8.73
N ASP A 566 -26.32 3.31 9.11
CA ASP A 566 -27.41 2.30 9.12
C ASP A 566 -28.82 2.94 9.08
N PRO A 567 -29.63 2.70 8.04
CA PRO A 567 -29.25 2.51 6.64
C PRO A 567 -29.12 3.87 5.94
N SER A 568 -28.18 4.04 5.02
CA SER A 568 -27.98 5.28 4.24
C SER A 568 -27.73 5.01 2.75
N TYR A 569 -28.13 5.97 1.91
CA TYR A 569 -28.22 5.83 0.46
C TYR A 569 -27.49 6.97 -0.26
N ALA A 570 -26.35 6.68 -0.90
CA ALA A 570 -25.58 7.65 -1.68
C ALA A 570 -25.60 7.27 -3.17
N SER A 571 -26.14 8.13 -4.03
CA SER A 571 -26.26 7.90 -5.47
C SER A 571 -25.69 9.07 -6.25
N GLY A 572 -24.74 8.82 -7.14
CA GLY A 572 -24.04 9.82 -7.95
C GLY A 572 -22.53 9.85 -7.70
N THR A 573 -21.78 10.32 -8.69
CA THR A 573 -20.32 10.47 -8.61
C THR A 573 -19.94 11.38 -7.44
N GLY A 574 -19.14 10.87 -6.50
CA GLY A 574 -18.74 11.59 -5.29
C GLY A 574 -19.88 11.94 -4.33
N ALA A 575 -21.05 11.28 -4.41
CA ALA A 575 -22.11 11.44 -3.43
C ALA A 575 -21.71 10.83 -2.07
N PHE A 576 -22.08 11.47 -0.96
CA PHE A 576 -21.69 11.04 0.39
C PHE A 576 -22.89 10.98 1.35
N THR A 577 -23.01 9.87 2.09
CA THR A 577 -23.89 9.79 3.26
C THR A 577 -23.16 9.24 4.49
N GLY A 578 -23.47 9.81 5.66
CA GLY A 578 -22.82 9.47 6.92
C GLY A 578 -23.76 9.52 8.12
N GLY A 579 -24.03 8.37 8.73
CA GLY A 579 -24.93 8.18 9.88
C GLY A 579 -26.19 7.39 9.51
N ALA A 580 -27.30 7.63 10.20
CA ALA A 580 -28.52 6.82 10.06
C ALA A 580 -29.56 7.45 9.12
N ASN A 581 -30.30 6.64 8.36
CA ASN A 581 -31.43 7.07 7.52
C ASN A 581 -31.13 8.21 6.51
N ASN A 582 -29.87 8.43 6.11
CA ASN A 582 -29.51 9.56 5.24
C ASN A 582 -29.66 9.21 3.76
N ILE A 583 -30.02 10.20 2.94
CA ILE A 583 -30.26 10.06 1.51
C ILE A 583 -29.54 11.18 0.76
N ALA A 584 -28.66 10.84 -0.17
CA ALA A 584 -28.01 11.75 -1.11
C ALA A 584 -28.21 11.23 -2.54
N ASN A 585 -29.27 11.68 -3.22
CA ASN A 585 -29.70 11.22 -4.54
C ASN A 585 -30.60 12.26 -5.23
N SER A 586 -31.07 12.05 -6.46
CA SER A 586 -31.80 13.08 -7.21
C SER A 586 -33.31 13.18 -6.90
N ASP A 587 -33.87 12.23 -6.16
CA ASP A 587 -35.32 12.06 -5.97
C ASP A 587 -35.78 12.00 -4.50
N GLY A 588 -34.86 11.87 -3.54
CA GLY A 588 -35.17 11.78 -2.11
C GLY A 588 -35.69 10.41 -1.66
N THR A 589 -35.54 9.35 -2.47
CA THR A 589 -35.96 7.97 -2.16
C THR A 589 -34.93 7.21 -1.32
N ALA A 590 -35.36 6.14 -0.63
CA ALA A 590 -34.46 5.23 0.08
C ALA A 590 -33.83 4.20 -0.88
N SER A 591 -33.07 4.69 -1.87
CA SER A 591 -32.38 3.86 -2.85
C SER A 591 -31.16 4.56 -3.44
N ALA A 592 -30.17 3.79 -3.90
CA ALA A 592 -29.05 4.29 -4.71
C ALA A 592 -28.93 3.45 -5.98
N THR A 593 -29.16 4.07 -7.14
CA THR A 593 -29.18 3.42 -8.46
C THR A 593 -28.80 4.42 -9.56
N ALA A 594 -28.46 3.92 -10.75
CA ALA A 594 -28.25 4.76 -11.94
C ALA A 594 -29.42 5.70 -12.28
N ALA A 595 -30.65 5.37 -11.85
CA ALA A 595 -31.84 6.18 -12.12
C ALA A 595 -31.96 7.44 -11.25
N ASN A 596 -31.26 7.51 -10.12
CA ASN A 596 -31.37 8.62 -9.16
C ASN A 596 -30.04 9.27 -8.76
N MET A 597 -29.06 9.28 -9.65
CA MET A 597 -27.74 9.88 -9.39
C MET A 597 -27.82 11.39 -9.13
N ALA A 598 -27.24 11.85 -8.02
CA ALA A 598 -26.97 13.24 -7.67
C ALA A 598 -25.49 13.42 -7.33
N ASN A 599 -24.67 13.73 -8.33
CA ASN A 599 -23.23 13.90 -8.17
C ASN A 599 -22.91 14.99 -7.13
N GLY A 600 -21.98 14.70 -6.21
CA GLY A 600 -21.56 15.61 -5.15
C GLY A 600 -22.64 15.94 -4.10
N ALA A 601 -23.75 15.20 -4.04
CA ALA A 601 -24.74 15.38 -2.96
C ALA A 601 -24.21 14.82 -1.63
N VAL A 602 -24.43 15.51 -0.52
CA VAL A 602 -23.86 15.17 0.81
C VAL A 602 -24.94 15.21 1.90
N ALA A 603 -25.27 14.08 2.53
CA ALA A 603 -26.24 14.02 3.64
C ALA A 603 -25.65 13.35 4.91
N ILE A 604 -25.46 14.13 5.98
CA ILE A 604 -24.70 13.70 7.17
C ILE A 604 -25.48 13.94 8.46
N GLY A 605 -25.64 12.87 9.26
CA GLY A 605 -26.25 12.86 10.59
C GLY A 605 -27.35 11.79 10.71
N ASN A 606 -28.59 12.17 11.01
CA ASN A 606 -29.73 11.25 11.04
C ASN A 606 -30.90 11.74 10.19
N GLY A 607 -31.42 10.92 9.26
CA GLY A 607 -32.64 11.22 8.51
C GLY A 607 -32.54 12.38 7.52
N ASN A 608 -31.33 12.79 7.13
CA ASN A 608 -31.13 13.95 6.27
C ASN A 608 -31.31 13.59 4.79
N LYS A 609 -31.77 14.55 3.98
CA LYS A 609 -31.98 14.40 2.55
C LYS A 609 -31.25 15.49 1.77
N ALA A 610 -30.18 15.12 1.07
CA ALA A 610 -29.57 15.93 0.02
C ALA A 610 -30.17 15.50 -1.33
N ILE A 611 -31.14 16.27 -1.82
CA ILE A 611 -31.88 15.99 -3.04
C ILE A 611 -31.32 16.85 -4.18
N GLY A 612 -30.81 16.19 -5.22
CA GLY A 612 -30.28 16.85 -6.41
C GLY A 612 -28.78 17.15 -6.38
N GLN A 613 -28.23 17.46 -7.57
CA GLN A 613 -26.79 17.64 -7.81
C GLN A 613 -26.18 18.68 -6.85
N GLY A 614 -25.09 18.34 -6.17
CA GLY A 614 -24.36 19.25 -5.28
C GLY A 614 -25.13 19.73 -4.04
N SER A 615 -26.28 19.14 -3.71
CA SER A 615 -27.04 19.53 -2.51
C SER A 615 -26.37 19.03 -1.22
N VAL A 616 -26.40 19.81 -0.13
CA VAL A 616 -25.72 19.49 1.14
C VAL A 616 -26.69 19.60 2.32
N ALA A 617 -26.94 18.50 3.03
CA ALA A 617 -27.80 18.43 4.21
C ALA A 617 -27.02 17.90 5.43
N LEU A 618 -26.82 18.75 6.44
CA LEU A 618 -26.04 18.41 7.65
C LEU A 618 -26.88 18.66 8.91
N GLY A 619 -27.16 17.61 9.68
CA GLY A 619 -27.90 17.73 10.93
C GLY A 619 -28.75 16.50 11.27
N ASN A 620 -30.02 16.73 11.55
CA ASN A 620 -30.99 15.69 11.86
C ASN A 620 -32.34 16.09 11.24
N GLY A 621 -32.90 15.25 10.38
CA GLY A 621 -34.09 15.57 9.58
C GLY A 621 -33.93 16.75 8.61
N SER A 622 -32.70 17.15 8.27
CA SER A 622 -32.42 18.30 7.41
C SER A 622 -32.64 17.95 5.93
N THR A 623 -33.32 18.81 5.16
CA THR A 623 -33.62 18.58 3.74
C THR A 623 -33.07 19.71 2.87
N ALA A 624 -32.12 19.39 1.99
CA ALA A 624 -31.57 20.31 1.01
C ALA A 624 -32.05 19.89 -0.39
N GLY A 625 -32.81 20.75 -1.05
CA GLY A 625 -33.35 20.53 -2.39
C GLY A 625 -34.66 19.75 -2.42
N ALA A 626 -35.15 19.55 -3.65
CA ALA A 626 -36.27 18.71 -4.02
C ALA A 626 -36.00 18.11 -5.41
N ALA A 627 -36.82 17.16 -5.86
CA ALA A 627 -36.61 16.50 -7.15
C ALA A 627 -36.58 17.53 -8.31
N GLY A 628 -35.45 17.59 -9.03
CA GLY A 628 -35.21 18.56 -10.11
C GLY A 628 -34.53 19.88 -9.70
N PHE A 629 -34.27 20.10 -8.40
CA PHE A 629 -33.45 21.23 -7.93
C PHE A 629 -31.97 20.83 -7.78
N VAL A 630 -31.08 21.84 -7.67
CA VAL A 630 -29.62 21.65 -7.60
C VAL A 630 -28.94 22.70 -6.72
N GLY A 631 -27.85 22.32 -6.05
CA GLY A 631 -26.97 23.23 -5.30
C GLY A 631 -27.55 23.76 -3.99
N ASN A 632 -28.55 23.09 -3.41
CA ASN A 632 -29.24 23.54 -2.21
C ASN A 632 -28.44 23.18 -0.93
N VAL A 633 -28.52 23.98 0.12
CA VAL A 633 -27.73 23.78 1.35
C VAL A 633 -28.62 23.91 2.61
N ALA A 634 -28.67 22.88 3.45
CA ALA A 634 -29.42 22.86 4.71
C ALA A 634 -28.51 22.46 5.89
N LEU A 635 -28.26 23.41 6.80
CA LEU A 635 -27.27 23.27 7.88
C LEU A 635 -27.92 23.45 9.25
N GLY A 636 -28.25 22.33 9.91
CA GLY A 636 -28.83 22.28 11.25
C GLY A 636 -30.07 21.39 11.34
N ASN A 637 -30.35 20.85 12.53
CA ASN A 637 -31.51 19.98 12.82
C ASN A 637 -32.83 20.58 12.30
N GLY A 638 -33.52 19.89 11.39
CA GLY A 638 -34.77 20.34 10.76
C GLY A 638 -34.64 21.48 9.74
N ALA A 639 -33.43 21.89 9.35
CA ALA A 639 -33.24 22.91 8.31
C ALA A 639 -33.77 22.40 6.96
N THR A 640 -34.54 23.22 6.25
CA THR A 640 -35.19 22.86 4.97
C THR A 640 -34.95 23.92 3.90
N ALA A 641 -34.10 23.62 2.93
CA ALA A 641 -33.74 24.51 1.81
C ALA A 641 -34.33 23.96 0.50
N ALA A 642 -35.63 24.13 0.28
CA ALA A 642 -36.37 23.34 -0.73
C ALA A 642 -37.40 24.15 -1.55
N ALA A 643 -37.31 25.49 -1.58
CA ALA A 643 -38.24 26.33 -2.35
C ALA A 643 -37.75 26.69 -3.75
N SER A 644 -36.44 26.73 -3.99
CA SER A 644 -35.80 26.98 -5.29
C SER A 644 -34.39 26.37 -5.36
N SER A 645 -33.83 26.17 -6.56
CA SER A 645 -32.44 25.74 -6.74
C SER A 645 -31.45 26.77 -6.18
N GLY A 646 -30.41 26.32 -5.48
CA GLY A 646 -29.41 27.21 -4.86
C GLY A 646 -29.86 27.87 -3.55
N ASP A 647 -30.98 27.47 -2.98
CA ASP A 647 -31.45 27.91 -1.66
C ASP A 647 -30.50 27.48 -0.53
N VAL A 648 -30.38 28.32 0.51
CA VAL A 648 -29.60 28.04 1.72
C VAL A 648 -30.45 28.21 2.98
N ALA A 649 -30.61 27.16 3.77
CA ALA A 649 -31.19 27.19 5.12
C ALA A 649 -30.09 27.00 6.17
N LEU A 650 -29.82 28.06 6.95
CA LEU A 650 -28.75 28.10 7.94
C LEU A 650 -29.33 28.17 9.36
N GLY A 651 -29.00 27.18 10.20
CA GLY A 651 -29.52 27.04 11.57
C GLY A 651 -30.66 26.03 11.70
N SER A 652 -30.86 25.51 12.91
CA SER A 652 -31.90 24.51 13.18
C SER A 652 -33.30 25.06 12.91
N GLY A 653 -34.13 24.31 12.19
CA GLY A 653 -35.50 24.70 11.83
C GLY A 653 -35.58 25.93 10.90
N SER A 654 -34.48 26.37 10.28
CA SER A 654 -34.53 27.40 9.23
C SER A 654 -35.18 26.83 7.97
N VAL A 655 -36.10 27.57 7.35
CA VAL A 655 -36.84 27.12 6.16
C VAL A 655 -36.74 28.19 5.08
N THR A 656 -36.38 27.82 3.86
CA THR A 656 -36.44 28.75 2.71
C THR A 656 -37.85 28.85 2.14
N ALA A 657 -38.14 30.01 1.56
CA ALA A 657 -39.35 30.30 0.79
C ALA A 657 -38.93 30.83 -0.58
N ALA A 658 -39.86 30.90 -1.53
CA ALA A 658 -39.58 31.45 -2.86
C ALA A 658 -39.00 32.87 -2.75
N ALA A 659 -37.94 33.14 -3.51
CA ALA A 659 -37.19 34.39 -3.41
C ALA A 659 -38.05 35.61 -3.79
N VAL A 660 -38.18 36.58 -2.88
CA VAL A 660 -39.06 37.74 -3.05
C VAL A 660 -38.27 38.93 -3.63
N GLY A 661 -38.59 39.31 -4.87
CA GLY A 661 -38.05 40.50 -5.51
C GLY A 661 -38.74 41.79 -5.06
N THR A 662 -38.04 42.64 -4.31
CA THR A 662 -38.54 43.95 -3.87
C THR A 662 -38.00 45.05 -4.78
N ALA A 663 -38.82 45.57 -5.69
CA ALA A 663 -38.38 46.51 -6.72
C ALA A 663 -38.14 47.95 -6.22
N SER A 664 -38.85 48.40 -5.19
CA SER A 664 -38.79 49.77 -4.66
C SER A 664 -39.47 49.89 -3.29
N ALA A 665 -39.30 51.04 -2.64
CA ALA A 665 -40.14 51.49 -1.53
C ALA A 665 -40.56 52.96 -1.70
N VAL A 666 -41.71 53.34 -1.16
CA VAL A 666 -42.18 54.74 -1.15
C VAL A 666 -41.89 55.34 0.22
N ILE A 667 -41.04 56.38 0.27
CA ILE A 667 -40.71 57.12 1.48
C ILE A 667 -41.17 58.57 1.27
N ASN A 668 -42.08 59.03 2.13
CA ASN A 668 -42.70 60.37 2.05
C ASN A 668 -43.20 60.74 0.64
N GLY A 669 -43.96 59.83 0.01
CA GLY A 669 -44.51 60.00 -1.34
C GLY A 669 -43.51 59.85 -2.50
N THR A 670 -42.21 59.71 -2.22
CA THR A 670 -41.17 59.51 -3.25
C THR A 670 -40.82 58.03 -3.38
N THR A 671 -40.86 57.49 -4.59
CA THR A 671 -40.48 56.09 -4.88
C THR A 671 -38.97 55.96 -5.08
N TYR A 672 -38.32 55.18 -4.23
CA TYR A 672 -36.91 54.81 -4.32
C TYR A 672 -36.79 53.40 -4.91
N ALA A 673 -36.18 53.28 -6.10
CA ALA A 673 -35.90 51.99 -6.72
C ALA A 673 -34.73 51.27 -6.02
N PHE A 674 -34.80 49.95 -5.94
CA PHE A 674 -33.76 49.10 -5.37
C PHE A 674 -33.03 48.29 -6.45
N GLN A 675 -31.88 47.71 -6.08
CA GLN A 675 -31.08 46.83 -6.93
C GLN A 675 -31.26 45.37 -6.51
N GLY A 676 -30.95 44.42 -7.40
CA GLY A 676 -31.13 42.99 -7.13
C GLY A 676 -32.61 42.56 -7.12
N THR A 677 -33.45 43.21 -7.91
CA THR A 677 -34.92 43.09 -7.88
C THR A 677 -35.49 41.73 -8.34
N ALA A 678 -34.65 40.84 -8.87
CA ALA A 678 -35.00 39.49 -9.32
C ALA A 678 -34.02 38.44 -8.74
N PRO A 679 -34.05 38.16 -7.43
CA PRO A 679 -33.23 37.12 -6.81
C PRO A 679 -33.66 35.72 -7.28
N THR A 680 -32.70 34.82 -7.52
CA THR A 680 -32.95 33.46 -8.03
C THR A 680 -33.10 32.39 -6.95
N SER A 681 -32.66 32.68 -5.73
CA SER A 681 -32.73 31.82 -4.53
C SER A 681 -32.68 32.69 -3.27
N THR A 682 -32.82 32.09 -2.08
CA THR A 682 -32.72 32.83 -0.81
C THR A 682 -31.82 32.16 0.23
N VAL A 683 -31.29 32.98 1.15
CA VAL A 683 -30.58 32.53 2.35
C VAL A 683 -31.49 32.77 3.56
N SER A 684 -32.05 31.70 4.10
CA SER A 684 -32.89 31.71 5.30
C SER A 684 -32.10 31.39 6.56
N ILE A 685 -32.23 32.26 7.57
CA ILE A 685 -31.66 32.05 8.92
C ILE A 685 -32.72 31.68 9.98
N GLY A 686 -33.97 31.44 9.58
CA GLY A 686 -35.08 31.05 10.47
C GLY A 686 -36.37 30.77 9.68
N ALA A 687 -37.28 29.99 10.25
CA ALA A 687 -38.63 29.87 9.68
C ALA A 687 -39.44 31.16 9.93
N PRO A 688 -40.52 31.42 9.17
CA PRO A 688 -41.45 32.52 9.47
C PRO A 688 -42.04 32.39 10.89
N GLY A 689 -41.95 33.46 11.68
CA GLY A 689 -42.28 33.48 13.12
C GLY A 689 -41.20 32.89 14.04
N ALA A 690 -40.04 32.54 13.49
CA ALA A 690 -38.86 32.04 14.19
C ALA A 690 -37.55 32.66 13.62
N GLU A 691 -37.62 33.95 13.29
CA GLU A 691 -36.53 34.75 12.73
C GLU A 691 -35.33 34.87 13.69
N ARG A 692 -34.15 35.17 13.15
CA ARG A 692 -32.90 35.30 13.93
C ARG A 692 -32.17 36.59 13.65
N THR A 693 -31.40 37.06 14.63
CA THR A 693 -30.56 38.25 14.51
C THR A 693 -29.25 37.93 13.79
N LEU A 694 -28.81 38.84 12.92
CA LEU A 694 -27.50 38.80 12.27
C LEU A 694 -26.56 39.78 12.99
N THR A 695 -25.59 39.25 13.74
CA THR A 695 -24.64 40.04 14.54
C THR A 695 -23.25 40.06 13.91
N ASN A 696 -22.39 41.00 14.35
CA ASN A 696 -21.03 41.21 13.83
C ASN A 696 -20.93 41.51 12.32
N LEU A 697 -22.04 41.91 11.68
CA LEU A 697 -22.07 42.35 10.28
C LEU A 697 -21.23 43.63 10.09
N ALA A 698 -20.22 43.56 9.23
CA ALA A 698 -19.44 44.73 8.80
C ALA A 698 -20.29 45.72 7.97
N ALA A 699 -19.82 46.94 7.76
CA ALA A 699 -20.56 47.93 6.99
C ALA A 699 -20.59 47.55 5.49
N GLY A 700 -21.79 47.39 4.91
CA GLY A 700 -21.99 47.21 3.47
C GLY A 700 -21.77 48.51 2.68
N ARG A 701 -21.72 48.45 1.35
CA ARG A 701 -21.57 49.63 0.50
C ARG A 701 -22.87 50.44 0.48
N ILE A 702 -22.78 51.76 0.66
CA ILE A 702 -23.90 52.70 0.49
C ILE A 702 -23.77 53.37 -0.88
N SER A 703 -24.37 52.76 -1.90
CA SER A 703 -24.41 53.30 -3.28
C SER A 703 -25.67 52.85 -4.02
N GLY A 704 -26.05 53.58 -5.07
CA GLY A 704 -27.17 53.22 -5.95
C GLY A 704 -26.98 51.95 -6.79
N SER A 705 -25.88 51.22 -6.59
CA SER A 705 -25.55 49.94 -7.21
C SER A 705 -25.35 48.80 -6.19
N SER A 706 -25.56 49.07 -4.89
CA SER A 706 -25.31 48.11 -3.82
C SER A 706 -26.45 47.12 -3.65
N THR A 707 -26.10 45.88 -3.32
CA THR A 707 -27.00 44.81 -2.87
C THR A 707 -26.51 44.23 -1.52
N ASP A 708 -25.70 44.99 -0.79
CA ASP A 708 -25.11 44.54 0.48
C ASP A 708 -26.10 44.71 1.64
N ALA A 709 -26.06 43.82 2.62
CA ALA A 709 -26.76 44.03 3.88
C ALA A 709 -26.10 45.19 4.65
N VAL A 710 -26.90 46.21 5.01
CA VAL A 710 -26.44 47.34 5.83
C VAL A 710 -26.54 46.98 7.32
N ASN A 711 -25.54 47.39 8.10
CA ASN A 711 -25.50 47.12 9.54
C ASN A 711 -26.11 48.26 10.38
N GLY A 712 -26.33 48.01 11.68
CA GLY A 712 -26.92 48.99 12.60
C GLY A 712 -26.11 50.29 12.73
N SER A 713 -24.79 50.27 12.58
CA SER A 713 -23.96 51.48 12.63
C SER A 713 -24.14 52.39 11.41
N GLN A 714 -24.47 51.83 10.25
CA GLN A 714 -24.78 52.60 9.03
C GLN A 714 -26.15 53.27 9.13
N LEU A 715 -27.16 52.54 9.64
CA LEU A 715 -28.46 53.13 9.94
C LEU A 715 -28.32 54.21 11.02
N PHE A 716 -27.50 53.99 12.05
CA PHE A 716 -27.22 55.00 13.07
C PHE A 716 -26.44 56.21 12.55
N ALA A 717 -25.56 56.05 11.55
CA ALA A 717 -24.91 57.18 10.88
C ALA A 717 -25.91 58.00 10.04
N THR A 718 -26.82 57.34 9.32
CA THR A 718 -27.93 58.00 8.61
C THR A 718 -28.86 58.72 9.58
N ASN A 719 -29.21 58.10 10.71
CA ASN A 719 -30.05 58.71 11.74
C ASN A 719 -29.37 59.93 12.36
N GLN A 720 -28.07 59.87 12.69
CA GLN A 720 -27.31 61.05 13.14
C GLN A 720 -27.32 62.18 12.12
N ALA A 721 -27.29 61.89 10.81
CA ALA A 721 -27.43 62.90 9.78
C ALA A 721 -28.85 63.51 9.73
N VAL A 722 -29.89 62.70 10.00
CA VAL A 722 -31.27 63.19 10.15
C VAL A 722 -31.45 64.01 11.43
N ASP A 723 -30.83 63.63 12.54
CA ASP A 723 -30.82 64.39 13.81
C ASP A 723 -30.03 65.70 13.68
N ALA A 724 -28.96 65.72 12.87
CA ALA A 724 -28.25 66.94 12.49
C ALA A 724 -29.13 67.88 11.64
N ILE A 725 -30.00 67.34 10.78
CA ILE A 725 -31.01 68.13 10.07
C ILE A 725 -32.11 68.60 11.03
N GLY A 726 -32.56 67.76 11.97
CA GLY A 726 -33.56 68.12 12.98
C GLY A 726 -33.10 69.23 13.92
N THR A 727 -31.84 69.18 14.36
CA THR A 727 -31.21 70.27 15.13
C THR A 727 -30.99 71.52 14.29
N THR A 728 -30.65 71.40 13.00
CA THR A 728 -30.59 72.54 12.06
C THR A 728 -31.97 73.21 11.88
N LEU A 729 -33.03 72.42 11.74
CA LEU A 729 -34.41 72.92 11.62
C LEU A 729 -34.89 73.58 12.93
N ASN A 730 -34.58 72.98 14.08
CA ASN A 730 -34.89 73.58 15.38
C ASN A 730 -34.11 74.91 15.56
N ASN A 731 -32.85 74.98 15.14
CA ASN A 731 -32.05 76.20 15.16
C ASN A 731 -32.57 77.32 14.23
N ILE A 732 -33.45 77.02 13.27
CA ILE A 732 -34.23 78.04 12.53
C ILE A 732 -35.43 78.49 13.37
N ASN A 733 -36.15 77.54 13.99
CA ASN A 733 -37.37 77.81 14.76
C ASN A 733 -37.12 78.51 16.12
N VAL A 734 -35.96 78.32 16.76
CA VAL A 734 -35.55 78.97 18.03
C VAL A 734 -34.34 79.91 17.88
N GLY A 735 -34.11 80.44 16.67
CA GLY A 735 -33.17 81.55 16.41
C GLY A 735 -31.67 81.24 16.49
N GLY A 736 -31.30 79.99 16.78
CA GLY A 736 -29.92 79.57 17.05
C GLY A 736 -28.96 79.57 15.83
N GLY A 737 -29.44 79.51 14.58
CA GLY A 737 -28.58 78.99 13.49
C GLY A 737 -28.74 79.54 12.07
N ILE A 738 -29.07 80.82 11.86
CA ILE A 738 -28.83 81.46 10.55
C ILE A 738 -27.82 82.61 10.67
N LYS A 739 -26.64 82.40 10.05
CA LYS A 739 -25.37 83.14 10.27
C LYS A 739 -25.44 84.67 10.17
N TYR A 740 -26.49 85.22 9.57
CA TYR A 740 -26.64 86.66 9.34
C TYR A 740 -27.94 87.26 9.93
N PHE A 741 -28.81 86.47 10.57
CA PHE A 741 -30.10 86.92 11.12
C PHE A 741 -30.50 86.18 12.41
N HIS A 742 -29.79 86.43 13.51
CA HIS A 742 -30.13 85.84 14.81
C HIS A 742 -31.20 86.64 15.56
N ALA A 743 -32.30 85.98 15.94
CA ALA A 743 -33.35 86.53 16.79
C ALA A 743 -33.42 85.76 18.11
N ASN A 744 -33.05 86.41 19.21
CA ASN A 744 -33.07 85.84 20.57
C ASN A 744 -33.93 86.74 21.47
N SER A 745 -35.21 86.38 21.63
CA SER A 745 -36.15 87.12 22.48
C SER A 745 -37.28 86.22 22.99
N ALA A 746 -37.81 86.56 24.17
CA ALA A 746 -38.99 85.94 24.77
C ALA A 746 -40.15 86.96 24.96
N LEU A 747 -40.05 88.13 24.30
CA LEU A 747 -41.07 89.17 24.29
C LEU A 747 -41.98 89.04 23.05
N ALA A 748 -43.12 89.73 23.06
CA ALA A 748 -44.08 89.70 21.97
C ALA A 748 -43.49 90.18 20.62
N ASP A 749 -44.02 89.64 19.52
CA ASP A 749 -43.47 89.78 18.17
C ASP A 749 -43.45 91.22 17.64
N SER A 750 -42.68 91.40 16.58
CA SER A 750 -42.66 92.54 15.68
C SER A 750 -43.98 92.70 14.90
N SER A 751 -44.30 93.93 14.49
CA SER A 751 -45.54 94.28 13.80
C SER A 751 -45.28 95.22 12.61
N ALA A 752 -45.30 94.65 11.41
CA ALA A 752 -45.18 95.35 10.13
C ALA A 752 -46.58 95.46 9.50
N THR A 753 -47.24 96.61 9.68
CA THR A 753 -48.62 96.83 9.21
C THR A 753 -48.74 97.90 8.12
N GLY A 754 -47.67 98.67 7.88
CA GLY A 754 -47.56 99.50 6.67
C GLY A 754 -47.35 98.63 5.42
N THR A 755 -47.83 99.09 4.26
CA THR A 755 -47.54 98.46 2.97
C THR A 755 -46.03 98.48 2.71
N ASP A 756 -45.44 97.34 2.34
CA ASP A 756 -43.99 97.17 2.12
C ASP A 756 -43.12 97.56 3.33
N SER A 757 -43.67 97.47 4.55
CA SER A 757 -42.95 97.79 5.79
C SER A 757 -42.17 96.59 6.36
N VAL A 758 -41.16 96.87 7.18
CA VAL A 758 -40.29 95.87 7.82
C VAL A 758 -40.19 96.16 9.32
N ALA A 759 -40.61 95.19 10.14
CA ALA A 759 -40.45 95.24 11.59
C ALA A 759 -39.48 94.14 12.05
N ILE A 760 -38.52 94.48 12.92
CA ILE A 760 -37.47 93.57 13.39
C ILE A 760 -37.28 93.75 14.90
N GLY A 761 -37.46 92.68 15.66
CA GLY A 761 -37.33 92.68 17.12
C GLY A 761 -38.65 92.96 17.86
N PRO A 762 -38.68 92.65 19.17
CA PRO A 762 -39.94 92.51 19.89
C PRO A 762 -40.67 93.84 20.09
N VAL A 763 -41.99 93.85 19.83
CA VAL A 763 -42.84 95.05 19.91
C VAL A 763 -42.37 96.19 18.97
N ALA A 764 -41.53 95.90 17.96
CA ALA A 764 -41.22 96.86 16.91
C ALA A 764 -42.47 97.13 16.07
N THR A 765 -42.77 98.40 15.77
CA THR A 765 -43.99 98.81 15.03
C THR A 765 -43.63 99.62 13.79
N ALA A 766 -43.77 99.01 12.61
CA ALA A 766 -43.63 99.68 11.32
C ALA A 766 -45.04 99.89 10.73
N THR A 767 -45.61 101.08 10.92
CA THR A 767 -46.99 101.40 10.54
C THR A 767 -47.07 102.34 9.33
N GLY A 768 -45.98 103.06 9.02
CA GLY A 768 -45.87 103.83 7.78
C GLY A 768 -45.64 102.95 6.54
N ALA A 769 -46.12 103.39 5.39
CA ALA A 769 -45.80 102.75 4.11
C ALA A 769 -44.28 102.82 3.85
N SER A 770 -43.69 101.70 3.42
CA SER A 770 -42.24 101.49 3.23
C SER A 770 -41.39 101.80 4.48
N ALA A 771 -41.97 101.76 5.68
CA ALA A 771 -41.27 102.10 6.93
C ALA A 771 -40.46 100.91 7.49
N ILE A 772 -39.37 101.21 8.20
CA ILE A 772 -38.50 100.23 8.85
C ILE A 772 -38.46 100.50 10.35
N ALA A 773 -38.91 99.55 11.16
CA ALA A 773 -38.83 99.60 12.63
C ALA A 773 -37.95 98.45 13.13
N ALA A 774 -36.74 98.73 13.59
CA ALA A 774 -35.77 97.70 14.00
C ALA A 774 -35.22 97.94 15.42
N GLY A 775 -35.74 97.21 16.40
CA GLY A 775 -35.35 97.28 17.80
C GLY A 775 -36.54 97.15 18.74
N THR A 776 -36.29 96.78 19.99
CA THR A 776 -37.36 96.61 21.00
C THR A 776 -38.17 97.90 21.15
N ASN A 777 -39.48 97.85 20.88
CA ASN A 777 -40.37 99.02 20.96
C ASN A 777 -39.94 100.21 20.06
N SER A 778 -39.24 99.99 18.95
CA SER A 778 -39.03 101.02 17.93
C SER A 778 -40.33 101.31 17.17
N SER A 779 -40.62 102.57 16.82
CA SER A 779 -41.84 102.94 16.08
C SER A 779 -41.54 103.83 14.87
N ALA A 780 -41.82 103.30 13.68
CA ALA A 780 -41.69 103.99 12.39
C ALA A 780 -43.10 104.21 11.79
N SER A 781 -43.63 105.42 11.98
CA SER A 781 -45.01 105.79 11.65
C SER A 781 -45.12 106.81 10.53
N GLY A 782 -44.04 107.50 10.18
CA GLY A 782 -43.96 108.31 8.97
C GLY A 782 -43.85 107.45 7.71
N ILE A 783 -44.32 107.97 6.57
CA ILE A 783 -44.11 107.33 5.26
C ILE A 783 -42.61 107.34 4.95
N SER A 784 -42.07 106.18 4.53
CA SER A 784 -40.64 105.93 4.30
C SER A 784 -39.75 106.28 5.50
N ALA A 785 -40.29 106.23 6.73
CA ALA A 785 -39.55 106.52 7.94
C ALA A 785 -38.76 105.30 8.44
N SER A 786 -37.60 105.55 9.07
CA SER A 786 -36.75 104.50 9.64
C SER A 786 -36.51 104.76 11.12
N ALA A 787 -36.99 103.87 11.99
CA ALA A 787 -36.80 103.91 13.45
C ALA A 787 -36.00 102.69 13.90
N ILE A 788 -34.71 102.88 14.18
CA ILE A 788 -33.76 101.78 14.45
C ILE A 788 -33.11 101.99 15.82
N GLY A 789 -33.46 101.15 16.79
CA GLY A 789 -33.01 101.25 18.18
C GLY A 789 -34.16 101.14 19.20
N ASN A 790 -33.82 100.78 20.44
CA ASN A 790 -34.82 100.60 21.50
C ASN A 790 -35.57 101.93 21.77
N GLY A 791 -36.89 101.93 21.60
CA GLY A 791 -37.71 103.13 21.76
C GLY A 791 -37.48 104.24 20.72
N ALA A 792 -36.78 103.99 19.61
CA ALA A 792 -36.61 104.98 18.54
C ALA A 792 -37.96 105.40 17.93
N VAL A 793 -38.15 106.68 17.62
CA VAL A 793 -39.39 107.20 17.02
C VAL A 793 -39.09 108.03 15.77
N ALA A 794 -39.55 107.55 14.62
CA ALA A 794 -39.50 108.25 13.34
C ALA A 794 -40.93 108.47 12.82
N SER A 795 -41.44 109.70 12.98
CA SER A 795 -42.84 110.06 12.67
C SER A 795 -42.98 111.09 11.55
N GLY A 796 -41.91 111.81 11.19
CA GLY A 796 -41.90 112.69 10.02
C GLY A 796 -41.84 111.92 8.70
N LEU A 797 -42.32 112.54 7.61
CA LEU A 797 -42.10 112.05 6.25
C LEU A 797 -40.59 111.91 5.97
N ASN A 798 -40.16 110.73 5.52
CA ASN A 798 -38.75 110.38 5.29
C ASN A 798 -37.83 110.62 6.52
N ALA A 799 -38.38 110.62 7.73
CA ALA A 799 -37.60 110.84 8.95
C ALA A 799 -36.77 109.60 9.33
N THR A 800 -35.55 109.83 9.82
CA THR A 800 -34.61 108.77 10.22
C THR A 800 -34.21 108.92 11.68
N ALA A 801 -34.72 108.06 12.55
CA ALA A 801 -34.37 107.98 13.96
C ALA A 801 -33.53 106.72 14.23
N PHE A 802 -32.27 106.87 14.63
CA PHE A 802 -31.35 105.74 14.84
C PHE A 802 -30.67 105.85 16.21
N GLY A 803 -31.16 105.13 17.22
CA GLY A 803 -30.61 105.16 18.58
C GLY A 803 -31.63 104.78 19.67
N TYR A 804 -31.17 104.71 20.92
CA TYR A 804 -32.06 104.57 22.07
C TYR A 804 -32.88 105.86 22.25
N ILE A 805 -34.21 105.78 22.19
CA ILE A 805 -35.14 106.92 22.29
C ILE A 805 -34.79 108.14 21.40
N SER A 806 -34.19 107.91 20.23
CA SER A 806 -33.97 108.97 19.23
C SER A 806 -35.30 109.43 18.63
N GLN A 807 -35.42 110.74 18.37
CA GLN A 807 -36.66 111.36 17.90
C GLN A 807 -36.42 112.17 16.61
N ALA A 808 -36.90 111.63 15.50
CA ALA A 808 -36.93 112.30 14.20
C ALA A 808 -38.39 112.61 13.84
N THR A 809 -38.82 113.82 14.19
CA THR A 809 -40.23 114.25 14.13
C THR A 809 -40.48 115.32 13.06
N GLY A 810 -39.45 116.06 12.64
CA GLY A 810 -39.52 116.97 11.50
C GLY A 810 -39.58 116.21 10.16
N GLN A 811 -40.12 116.84 9.11
CA GLN A 811 -40.02 116.29 7.75
C GLN A 811 -38.56 116.30 7.28
N TYR A 812 -38.11 115.20 6.67
CA TYR A 812 -36.72 114.99 6.24
C TYR A 812 -35.69 115.12 7.39
N SER A 813 -36.13 114.93 8.65
CA SER A 813 -35.25 115.05 9.82
C SER A 813 -34.41 113.79 10.07
N THR A 814 -33.20 113.97 10.61
CA THR A 814 -32.27 112.87 10.91
C THR A 814 -31.79 112.97 12.36
N ALA A 815 -32.20 112.01 13.21
CA ALA A 815 -31.85 111.93 14.62
C ALA A 815 -31.08 110.63 14.92
N VAL A 816 -29.75 110.70 15.01
CA VAL A 816 -28.86 109.53 15.13
C VAL A 816 -28.07 109.56 16.44
N GLY A 817 -28.54 108.88 17.46
CA GLY A 817 -27.87 108.74 18.77
C GLY A 817 -28.86 108.66 19.94
N PRO A 818 -28.41 108.25 21.14
CA PRO A 818 -29.31 108.12 22.29
C PRO A 818 -29.93 109.47 22.69
N ASN A 819 -31.26 109.58 22.63
CA ASN A 819 -32.01 110.84 22.80
C ASN A 819 -31.50 111.98 21.87
N ALA A 820 -31.04 111.66 20.66
CA ALA A 820 -30.87 112.66 19.60
C ALA A 820 -32.24 113.22 19.19
N ASN A 821 -32.34 114.53 18.97
CA ASN A 821 -33.61 115.21 18.72
C ASN A 821 -33.53 116.15 17.51
N ALA A 822 -34.15 115.74 16.40
CA ALA A 822 -34.25 116.48 15.15
C ALA A 822 -35.72 116.81 14.88
N THR A 823 -36.16 117.96 15.41
CA THR A 823 -37.59 118.32 15.50
C THR A 823 -38.07 119.23 14.39
N ALA A 824 -37.16 119.95 13.72
CA ALA A 824 -37.46 120.89 12.65
C ALA A 824 -37.28 120.28 11.26
N THR A 825 -37.90 120.89 10.25
CA THR A 825 -37.77 120.46 8.84
C THR A 825 -36.31 120.53 8.38
N SER A 826 -35.83 119.43 7.79
CA SER A 826 -34.43 119.26 7.35
C SER A 826 -33.38 119.48 8.45
N SER A 827 -33.74 119.28 9.72
CA SER A 827 -32.78 119.32 10.84
C SER A 827 -32.02 118.00 10.98
N THR A 828 -30.75 118.08 11.41
CA THR A 828 -29.87 116.92 11.58
C THR A 828 -29.21 116.94 12.96
N ALA A 829 -29.61 116.01 13.84
CA ALA A 829 -29.07 115.83 15.18
C ALA A 829 -28.40 114.46 15.32
N ILE A 830 -27.08 114.42 15.46
CA ILE A 830 -26.30 113.18 15.48
C ILE A 830 -25.39 113.17 16.71
N GLY A 831 -25.72 112.35 17.71
CA GLY A 831 -25.00 112.21 18.97
C GLY A 831 -25.93 112.04 20.18
N GLN A 832 -25.39 111.57 21.31
CA GLN A 832 -26.18 111.48 22.55
C GLN A 832 -26.67 112.88 22.98
N ASN A 833 -27.97 113.07 23.17
CA ASN A 833 -28.56 114.39 23.47
C ASN A 833 -28.15 115.49 22.46
N ALA A 834 -27.94 115.16 21.18
CA ALA A 834 -27.74 116.17 20.14
C ALA A 834 -29.08 116.88 19.85
N PHE A 835 -29.05 118.21 19.72
CA PHE A 835 -30.24 119.03 19.47
C PHE A 835 -30.05 119.87 18.21
N ALA A 836 -30.88 119.60 17.21
CA ALA A 836 -31.06 120.43 16.02
C ALA A 836 -32.53 120.82 15.93
N THR A 837 -32.85 121.99 16.48
CA THR A 837 -34.24 122.38 16.78
C THR A 837 -34.79 123.49 15.89
N ASP A 838 -34.02 123.94 14.90
CA ASP A 838 -34.37 125.00 13.95
C ASP A 838 -34.11 124.53 12.50
N VAL A 839 -34.65 125.26 11.53
CA VAL A 839 -34.63 124.90 10.10
C VAL A 839 -33.19 124.84 9.58
N GLN A 840 -32.84 123.73 8.92
CA GLN A 840 -31.48 123.43 8.40
C GLN A 840 -30.36 123.44 9.46
N ALA A 841 -30.69 123.43 10.76
CA ALA A 841 -29.70 123.33 11.83
C ALA A 841 -29.03 121.94 11.83
N THR A 842 -27.71 121.90 12.05
CA THR A 842 -26.93 120.65 12.08
C THR A 842 -26.10 120.55 13.35
N ALA A 843 -26.43 119.60 14.21
CA ALA A 843 -25.74 119.30 15.46
C ALA A 843 -25.14 117.88 15.41
N LEU A 844 -23.82 117.79 15.34
CA LEU A 844 -23.07 116.54 15.16
C LEU A 844 -22.06 116.37 16.31
N GLY A 845 -22.52 115.77 17.41
CA GLY A 845 -21.75 115.46 18.62
C GLY A 845 -22.65 115.22 19.84
N LYS A 846 -22.12 114.54 20.88
CA LYS A 846 -22.84 114.41 22.16
C LYS A 846 -23.11 115.80 22.76
N GLN A 847 -24.36 116.13 23.06
CA GLN A 847 -24.76 117.46 23.55
C GLN A 847 -24.36 118.61 22.60
N ALA A 848 -24.17 118.32 21.31
CA ALA A 848 -24.05 119.37 20.30
C ALA A 848 -25.38 120.11 20.19
N ASN A 849 -25.33 121.44 20.12
CA ASN A 849 -26.51 122.29 20.05
C ASN A 849 -26.40 123.27 18.87
N ALA A 850 -27.23 123.05 17.86
CA ALA A 850 -27.44 123.97 16.75
C ALA A 850 -28.87 124.54 16.89
N SER A 851 -28.96 125.67 17.59
CA SER A 851 -30.23 126.31 17.99
C SER A 851 -30.58 127.53 17.15
N ALA A 852 -30.00 127.64 15.94
CA ALA A 852 -30.21 128.75 15.02
C ALA A 852 -30.15 128.28 13.57
N SER A 853 -30.95 128.90 12.71
CA SER A 853 -30.99 128.64 11.27
C SER A 853 -29.61 128.64 10.61
N ASN A 854 -29.35 127.61 9.78
CA ASN A 854 -28.09 127.36 9.08
C ASN A 854 -26.83 127.30 9.97
N ALA A 855 -26.96 127.07 11.29
CA ALA A 855 -25.81 126.89 12.19
C ALA A 855 -25.28 125.44 12.20
N LEU A 856 -23.96 125.30 12.33
CA LEU A 856 -23.27 123.99 12.38
C LEU A 856 -22.50 123.81 13.69
N ALA A 857 -22.98 122.91 14.54
CA ALA A 857 -22.34 122.51 15.80
C ALA A 857 -21.70 121.11 15.66
N LEU A 858 -20.42 121.07 15.30
CA LEU A 858 -19.66 119.88 14.96
C LEU A 858 -18.68 119.47 16.07
N GLY A 859 -19.20 118.90 17.15
CA GLY A 859 -18.40 118.34 18.25
C GLY A 859 -19.21 118.13 19.53
N ALA A 860 -18.69 117.33 20.46
CA ALA A 860 -19.39 117.10 21.73
C ALA A 860 -19.43 118.37 22.60
N ASN A 861 -20.61 118.82 23.02
CA ASN A 861 -20.88 120.14 23.62
C ASN A 861 -20.56 121.34 22.70
N ALA A 862 -20.38 121.14 21.38
CA ALA A 862 -20.24 122.25 20.45
C ALA A 862 -21.53 123.07 20.42
N THR A 863 -21.43 124.40 20.44
CA THR A 863 -22.60 125.30 20.44
C THR A 863 -22.46 126.35 19.34
N ALA A 864 -23.34 126.26 18.35
CA ALA A 864 -23.44 127.20 17.24
C ALA A 864 -24.75 127.98 17.38
N GLY A 865 -24.69 129.08 18.13
CA GLY A 865 -25.85 129.91 18.50
C GLY A 865 -26.09 131.13 17.60
N ASN A 866 -25.25 131.32 16.57
CA ASN A 866 -25.34 132.44 15.63
C ASN A 866 -25.60 131.91 14.21
N ALA A 867 -26.43 132.61 13.44
CA ALA A 867 -26.77 132.22 12.07
C ALA A 867 -25.52 132.10 11.18
N GLY A 868 -25.40 130.99 10.45
CA GLY A 868 -24.27 130.73 9.54
C GLY A 868 -22.89 130.61 10.20
N ALA A 869 -22.82 130.41 11.52
CA ALA A 869 -21.57 130.21 12.25
C ALA A 869 -21.24 128.72 12.45
N VAL A 870 -19.94 128.40 12.55
CA VAL A 870 -19.45 127.01 12.64
C VAL A 870 -18.68 126.80 13.94
N ALA A 871 -19.21 125.98 14.84
CA ALA A 871 -18.48 125.47 16.00
C ALA A 871 -17.85 124.13 15.64
N LEU A 872 -16.52 124.10 15.48
CA LEU A 872 -15.76 122.94 15.04
C LEU A 872 -14.93 122.36 16.19
N GLY A 873 -15.21 121.13 16.62
CA GLY A 873 -14.56 120.48 17.75
C GLY A 873 -15.36 120.50 19.05
N SER A 874 -14.95 119.67 20.01
CA SER A 874 -15.65 119.48 21.29
C SER A 874 -15.66 120.77 22.12
N GLY A 875 -16.82 121.18 22.64
CA GLY A 875 -16.95 122.39 23.46
C GLY A 875 -16.57 123.69 22.74
N SER A 876 -16.44 123.66 21.41
CA SER A 876 -16.22 124.87 20.62
C SER A 876 -17.48 125.72 20.64
N VAL A 877 -17.33 127.03 20.82
CA VAL A 877 -18.45 127.98 20.88
C VAL A 877 -18.18 129.09 19.87
N THR A 878 -19.15 129.39 19.00
CA THR A 878 -19.05 130.49 18.03
C THR A 878 -19.25 131.84 18.70
N ALA A 879 -18.35 132.78 18.44
CA ALA A 879 -18.48 134.19 18.81
C ALA A 879 -18.66 135.08 17.56
N ALA A 880 -18.94 136.37 17.77
CA ALA A 880 -18.93 137.37 16.69
C ALA A 880 -17.53 137.52 16.06
N ALA A 881 -17.49 137.98 14.81
CA ALA A 881 -16.25 138.02 14.01
C ALA A 881 -15.43 139.30 14.22
N VAL A 882 -14.09 139.19 14.14
CA VAL A 882 -13.11 140.25 14.39
C VAL A 882 -12.00 140.19 13.34
N GLY A 883 -11.53 141.34 12.83
CA GLY A 883 -10.46 141.43 11.82
C GLY A 883 -9.15 142.01 12.35
N THR A 884 -8.03 141.79 11.64
CA THR A 884 -6.67 142.24 12.01
C THR A 884 -5.86 142.61 10.75
N ALA A 885 -4.97 143.61 10.83
CA ALA A 885 -4.44 144.30 9.63
C ALA A 885 -2.92 144.28 9.40
N SER A 886 -2.06 144.05 10.40
CA SER A 886 -0.58 144.03 10.21
C SER A 886 0.17 143.46 11.44
N ALA A 887 1.46 143.20 11.29
CA ALA A 887 2.40 142.90 12.38
C ALA A 887 3.81 143.46 12.11
N VAL A 888 4.72 143.37 13.08
CA VAL A 888 6.12 143.86 12.98
C VAL A 888 7.09 142.74 13.36
N ILE A 889 8.13 142.51 12.55
CA ILE A 889 9.18 141.51 12.81
C ILE A 889 10.55 142.19 12.67
N ASN A 890 11.38 142.08 13.73
CA ASN A 890 12.74 142.65 13.82
C ASN A 890 12.87 144.11 13.31
N GLY A 891 11.88 144.95 13.64
CA GLY A 891 11.84 146.37 13.26
C GLY A 891 11.10 146.71 11.96
N THR A 892 10.71 145.72 11.15
CA THR A 892 10.02 145.93 9.86
C THR A 892 8.53 145.56 9.95
N THR A 893 7.65 146.44 9.48
CA THR A 893 6.19 146.22 9.45
C THR A 893 5.76 145.46 8.19
N TYR A 894 4.90 144.47 8.37
CA TYR A 894 4.28 143.66 7.32
C TYR A 894 2.75 143.77 7.41
N ALA A 895 2.10 144.18 6.31
CA ALA A 895 0.64 144.29 6.23
C ALA A 895 -0.02 142.94 5.92
N PHE A 896 -1.24 142.75 6.42
CA PHE A 896 -2.04 141.53 6.24
C PHE A 896 -3.34 141.82 5.47
N GLN A 897 -3.89 140.78 4.84
CA GLN A 897 -5.15 140.83 4.08
C GLN A 897 -6.33 140.29 4.91
N GLY A 898 -7.56 140.67 4.58
CA GLY A 898 -8.78 140.08 5.17
C GLY A 898 -9.30 140.76 6.44
N THR A 899 -9.45 142.08 6.43
CA THR A 899 -9.74 142.88 7.64
C THR A 899 -11.20 142.93 8.11
N THR A 900 -12.17 142.35 7.37
CA THR A 900 -13.61 142.45 7.69
C THR A 900 -14.39 141.13 7.46
N PRO A 901 -14.35 140.18 8.42
CA PRO A 901 -15.08 138.91 8.33
C PRO A 901 -16.58 139.02 8.71
N THR A 902 -17.42 138.15 8.14
CA THR A 902 -18.89 138.14 8.34
C THR A 902 -19.40 137.10 9.35
N SER A 903 -18.69 135.99 9.53
CA SER A 903 -18.96 134.98 10.57
C SER A 903 -17.64 134.35 11.06
N THR A 904 -17.71 133.42 12.03
CA THR A 904 -16.54 132.72 12.56
C THR A 904 -16.61 131.21 12.37
N VAL A 905 -15.45 130.61 12.09
CA VAL A 905 -15.19 129.18 12.33
C VAL A 905 -14.42 129.09 13.64
N SER A 906 -15.07 128.58 14.68
CA SER A 906 -14.51 128.47 16.02
C SER A 906 -13.97 127.05 16.24
N ILE A 907 -12.65 126.89 16.43
CA ILE A 907 -12.02 125.58 16.69
C ILE A 907 -11.90 125.23 18.19
N GLY A 908 -12.33 126.13 19.07
CA GLY A 908 -12.32 125.97 20.53
C GLY A 908 -13.06 127.12 21.22
N ALA A 909 -13.45 126.94 22.48
CA ALA A 909 -13.89 128.07 23.30
C ALA A 909 -12.68 128.94 23.72
N PRO A 910 -12.88 130.21 24.12
CA PRO A 910 -11.81 131.03 24.70
C PRO A 910 -11.18 130.35 25.92
N GLY A 911 -9.85 130.19 25.93
CA GLY A 911 -9.10 129.41 26.92
C GLY A 911 -9.13 127.89 26.70
N ALA A 912 -9.66 127.42 25.57
CA ALA A 912 -9.72 126.03 25.14
C ALA A 912 -9.48 125.89 23.61
N GLU A 913 -8.56 126.71 23.09
CA GLU A 913 -8.13 126.75 21.69
C GLU A 913 -7.46 125.44 21.23
N ARG A 914 -7.32 125.25 19.91
CA ARG A 914 -6.81 124.00 19.32
C ARG A 914 -5.77 124.20 18.23
N THR A 915 -4.89 123.20 18.10
CA THR A 915 -3.89 123.11 17.03
C THR A 915 -4.51 122.67 15.71
N LEU A 916 -4.20 123.38 14.62
CA LEU A 916 -4.63 123.02 13.26
C LEU A 916 -3.57 122.17 12.56
N THR A 917 -3.68 120.84 12.69
CA THR A 917 -2.76 119.85 12.12
C THR A 917 -3.24 119.34 10.75
N ASN A 918 -2.34 118.76 9.95
CA ASN A 918 -2.61 118.25 8.58
C ASN A 918 -3.14 119.28 7.56
N LEU A 919 -3.12 120.56 7.93
CA LEU A 919 -3.21 121.69 7.01
C LEU A 919 -2.24 121.52 5.84
N ALA A 920 -2.68 121.74 4.60
CA ALA A 920 -1.83 121.71 3.41
C ALA A 920 -0.93 122.97 3.33
N ALA A 921 0.02 123.00 2.41
CA ALA A 921 0.91 124.14 2.24
C ALA A 921 0.13 125.39 1.75
N GLY A 922 -0.12 126.36 2.64
CA GLY A 922 -0.80 127.61 2.32
C GLY A 922 0.04 128.50 1.39
N ARG A 923 -0.59 129.27 0.50
CA ARG A 923 0.15 130.08 -0.48
C ARG A 923 0.98 131.15 0.22
N ILE A 924 2.30 131.11 0.03
CA ILE A 924 3.22 132.12 0.56
C ILE A 924 3.32 133.27 -0.45
N SER A 925 2.40 134.23 -0.36
CA SER A 925 2.36 135.43 -1.22
C SER A 925 1.70 136.63 -0.53
N GLY A 926 2.01 137.85 -0.97
CA GLY A 926 1.52 139.10 -0.33
C GLY A 926 0.03 139.40 -0.47
N SER A 927 -0.73 138.57 -1.18
CA SER A 927 -2.20 138.61 -1.28
C SER A 927 -2.89 137.44 -0.57
N SER A 928 -2.12 136.60 0.13
CA SER A 928 -2.63 135.40 0.79
C SER A 928 -3.39 135.71 2.08
N THR A 929 -4.49 134.99 2.27
CA THR A 929 -5.21 134.85 3.55
C THR A 929 -5.19 133.39 4.03
N ASP A 930 -4.28 132.58 3.48
CA ASP A 930 -4.18 131.15 3.79
C ASP A 930 -3.44 130.93 5.12
N ALA A 931 -3.84 129.92 5.88
CA ALA A 931 -3.03 129.43 6.98
C ALA A 931 -1.83 128.64 6.43
N VAL A 932 -0.62 128.90 6.95
CA VAL A 932 0.62 128.18 6.61
C VAL A 932 0.84 126.98 7.53
N ASN A 933 1.47 125.92 7.03
CA ASN A 933 1.54 124.64 7.74
C ASN A 933 2.94 124.29 8.31
N GLY A 934 2.95 123.28 9.18
CA GLY A 934 4.18 122.76 9.76
C GLY A 934 5.12 122.08 8.77
N SER A 935 4.65 121.64 7.59
CA SER A 935 5.52 121.00 6.58
C SER A 935 6.23 122.00 5.66
N GLN A 936 5.75 123.24 5.54
CA GLN A 936 6.49 124.35 4.91
C GLN A 936 7.65 124.79 5.81
N LEU A 937 7.38 124.86 7.12
CA LEU A 937 8.41 125.09 8.13
C LEU A 937 9.39 123.90 8.21
N PHE A 938 8.91 122.66 8.17
CA PHE A 938 9.76 121.46 8.27
C PHE A 938 10.45 121.08 6.94
N ALA A 939 9.95 121.45 5.77
CA ALA A 939 10.70 121.30 4.51
C ALA A 939 11.90 122.25 4.47
N THR A 940 11.77 123.44 5.07
CA THR A 940 12.89 124.37 5.33
C THR A 940 13.94 123.74 6.27
N ASN A 941 13.57 122.74 7.07
CA ASN A 941 14.48 122.04 7.99
C ASN A 941 15.01 120.69 7.44
N GLN A 942 14.21 119.85 6.77
CA GLN A 942 14.67 118.55 6.25
C GLN A 942 15.73 118.66 5.15
N ALA A 943 15.80 119.81 4.46
CA ALA A 943 16.90 120.15 3.57
C ALA A 943 18.28 120.19 4.28
N VAL A 944 18.30 120.20 5.62
CA VAL A 944 19.50 120.19 6.47
C VAL A 944 19.91 118.76 6.91
N ASP A 945 18.95 117.85 7.14
CA ASP A 945 19.21 116.55 7.79
C ASP A 945 19.58 115.40 6.85
N ALA A 946 19.00 115.35 5.64
CA ALA A 946 18.99 114.13 4.81
C ALA A 946 20.35 113.65 4.27
N ILE A 947 21.42 114.44 4.49
CA ILE A 947 22.79 114.15 4.06
C ILE A 947 23.47 113.10 4.96
N GLY A 948 22.98 112.86 6.19
CA GLY A 948 23.72 112.13 7.23
C GLY A 948 23.74 110.59 7.17
N THR A 949 22.78 109.91 6.54
CA THR A 949 22.51 108.48 6.83
C THR A 949 23.05 107.45 5.83
N THR A 950 23.18 107.80 4.54
CA THR A 950 23.59 106.87 3.47
C THR A 950 24.94 106.19 3.70
N LEU A 951 25.83 106.83 4.47
CA LEU A 951 27.22 106.43 4.68
C LEU A 951 27.40 105.13 5.50
N ASN A 952 26.41 104.73 6.31
CA ASN A 952 26.65 103.79 7.42
C ASN A 952 26.57 102.30 7.05
N ASN A 953 25.82 101.92 6.01
CA ASN A 953 25.37 100.53 5.82
C ASN A 953 26.34 99.61 5.04
N ILE A 954 27.33 100.14 4.34
CA ILE A 954 28.28 99.32 3.55
C ILE A 954 29.29 98.59 4.44
N ASN A 955 29.55 99.10 5.65
CA ASN A 955 30.72 98.73 6.45
C ASN A 955 30.51 97.55 7.43
N VAL A 956 29.30 96.98 7.51
CA VAL A 956 28.91 96.03 8.59
C VAL A 956 28.11 94.81 8.09
N GLY A 957 28.50 94.23 6.96
CA GLY A 957 28.22 92.82 6.65
C GLY A 957 26.77 92.43 6.31
N GLY A 958 25.86 93.39 6.06
CA GLY A 958 24.43 93.11 5.79
C GLY A 958 24.11 92.25 4.55
N GLY A 959 25.12 91.98 3.70
CA GLY A 959 25.02 91.06 2.56
C GLY A 959 24.23 91.58 1.35
N ILE A 960 24.15 90.74 0.32
CA ILE A 960 23.35 90.98 -0.89
C ILE A 960 22.48 89.76 -1.21
N LYS A 961 21.38 90.01 -1.94
CA LYS A 961 20.12 89.24 -2.08
C LYS A 961 20.18 87.70 -2.28
N TYR A 962 21.33 87.09 -2.54
CA TYR A 962 21.44 85.67 -2.90
C TYR A 962 22.47 84.86 -2.10
N PHE A 963 23.26 85.49 -1.20
CA PHE A 963 24.16 84.79 -0.28
C PHE A 963 23.88 85.22 1.15
N HIS A 964 23.48 84.26 2.00
CA HIS A 964 23.07 84.51 3.38
C HIS A 964 23.77 83.54 4.35
N ALA A 965 24.86 83.99 4.96
CA ALA A 965 25.51 83.30 6.07
C ALA A 965 25.00 83.86 7.40
N ASN A 966 24.02 83.19 8.03
CA ASN A 966 23.56 83.55 9.37
C ASN A 966 24.50 82.96 10.43
N SER A 967 25.60 83.64 10.73
CA SER A 967 26.55 83.22 11.76
C SER A 967 27.20 84.40 12.48
N ALA A 968 27.54 84.20 13.74
CA ALA A 968 28.37 85.09 14.55
C ALA A 968 29.77 84.49 14.85
N LEU A 969 30.11 83.38 14.19
CA LEU A 969 31.43 82.76 14.23
C LEU A 969 32.32 83.34 13.12
N ALA A 970 33.62 83.05 13.18
CA ALA A 970 34.56 83.42 12.12
C ALA A 970 34.17 82.79 10.76
N ASP A 971 34.47 83.53 9.69
CA ASP A 971 34.08 83.20 8.32
C ASP A 971 34.76 81.91 7.80
N SER A 972 34.28 81.42 6.66
CA SER A 972 34.83 80.26 5.95
C SER A 972 36.17 80.58 5.26
N SER A 973 36.98 79.56 4.99
CA SER A 973 38.29 79.72 4.33
C SER A 973 38.50 78.72 3.20
N ALA A 974 38.25 79.18 1.98
CA ALA A 974 38.62 78.50 0.73
C ALA A 974 39.94 79.09 0.23
N THR A 975 41.03 78.31 0.30
CA THR A 975 42.39 78.77 -0.04
C THR A 975 43.12 77.84 -1.00
N GLY A 976 42.63 76.62 -1.22
CA GLY A 976 43.04 75.80 -2.36
C GLY A 976 42.51 76.38 -3.68
N THR A 977 43.24 76.18 -4.79
CA THR A 977 42.74 76.53 -6.13
C THR A 977 41.48 75.73 -6.45
N ASP A 978 40.44 76.42 -6.91
CA ASP A 978 39.10 75.88 -7.19
C ASP A 978 38.46 75.14 -5.99
N SER A 979 38.82 75.54 -4.76
CA SER A 979 38.29 74.97 -3.51
C SER A 979 36.98 75.62 -3.05
N VAL A 980 36.19 74.88 -2.28
CA VAL A 980 34.90 75.34 -1.74
C VAL A 980 34.83 75.04 -0.23
N ALA A 981 34.72 76.10 0.57
CA ALA A 981 34.50 76.04 2.02
C ALA A 981 33.11 76.58 2.36
N ILE A 982 32.24 75.75 2.93
CA ILE A 982 30.86 76.12 3.28
C ILE A 982 30.60 75.82 4.76
N GLY A 983 30.38 76.88 5.53
CA GLY A 983 30.14 76.85 6.96
C GLY A 983 31.22 77.60 7.76
N PRO A 984 30.91 78.05 8.99
CA PRO A 984 31.87 78.77 9.83
C PRO A 984 33.08 77.88 10.15
N VAL A 985 34.28 78.45 10.01
CA VAL A 985 35.57 77.74 10.21
C VAL A 985 35.73 76.47 9.35
N ALA A 986 35.01 76.36 8.22
CA ALA A 986 35.28 75.33 7.22
C ALA A 986 36.59 75.66 6.48
N THR A 987 37.47 74.66 6.28
CA THR A 987 38.79 74.86 5.65
C THR A 987 39.01 73.94 4.45
N ALA A 988 38.97 74.53 3.25
CA ALA A 988 39.30 73.86 2.00
C ALA A 988 40.67 74.37 1.50
N THR A 989 41.71 73.57 1.71
CA THR A 989 43.11 73.94 1.45
C THR A 989 43.74 73.12 0.33
N GLY A 990 43.22 71.91 0.06
CA GLY A 990 43.60 71.12 -1.09
C GLY A 990 43.08 71.72 -2.42
N ALA A 991 43.80 71.50 -3.51
CA ALA A 991 43.33 71.85 -4.85
C ALA A 991 42.07 71.03 -5.19
N SER A 992 41.03 71.71 -5.70
CA SER A 992 39.69 71.15 -5.97
C SER A 992 39.04 70.44 -4.77
N ALA A 993 39.44 70.77 -3.54
CA ALA A 993 38.94 70.15 -2.33
C ALA A 993 37.62 70.77 -1.83
N ILE A 994 36.77 69.94 -1.21
CA ILE A 994 35.46 70.34 -0.68
C ILE A 994 35.43 70.13 0.83
N ALA A 995 35.29 71.23 1.58
CA ALA A 995 35.07 71.23 3.02
C ALA A 995 33.66 71.73 3.33
N ALA A 996 32.77 70.79 3.67
CA ALA A 996 31.36 71.05 3.90
C ALA A 996 30.95 70.75 5.35
N GLY A 997 30.60 71.79 6.09
CA GLY A 997 30.17 71.75 7.50
C GLY A 997 31.18 72.36 8.46
N THR A 998 30.71 72.76 9.64
CA THR A 998 31.50 73.43 10.68
C THR A 998 32.76 72.63 11.02
N ASN A 999 33.92 73.29 10.95
CA ASN A 999 35.22 72.71 11.28
C ASN A 999 35.57 71.42 10.48
N SER A 1000 35.05 71.29 9.26
CA SER A 1000 35.50 70.28 8.27
C SER A 1000 36.83 70.71 7.64
N SER A 1001 37.69 69.74 7.31
CA SER A 1001 39.01 70.02 6.73
C SER A 1001 39.35 69.08 5.57
N ALA A 1002 39.41 69.66 4.37
CA ALA A 1002 39.79 68.97 3.14
C ALA A 1002 41.13 69.53 2.65
N SER A 1003 42.20 68.76 2.90
CA SER A 1003 43.60 69.17 2.70
C SER A 1003 44.34 68.34 1.66
N GLY A 1004 43.88 67.12 1.35
CA GLY A 1004 44.38 66.35 0.22
C GLY A 1004 43.90 66.94 -1.11
N ILE A 1005 44.68 66.75 -2.18
CA ILE A 1005 44.26 67.08 -3.54
C ILE A 1005 43.05 66.22 -3.91
N SER A 1006 42.00 66.85 -4.44
CA SER A 1006 40.69 66.23 -4.74
C SER A 1006 40.06 65.49 -3.54
N ALA A 1007 40.44 65.83 -2.31
CA ALA A 1007 39.90 65.20 -1.11
C ALA A 1007 38.52 65.76 -0.74
N SER A 1008 37.66 64.89 -0.21
CA SER A 1008 36.30 65.24 0.23
C SER A 1008 36.14 65.00 1.72
N ALA A 1009 35.93 66.07 2.49
CA ALA A 1009 35.66 66.03 3.92
C ALA A 1009 34.24 66.54 4.18
N ILE A 1010 33.30 65.61 4.37
CA ILE A 1010 31.87 65.91 4.48
C ILE A 1010 31.36 65.43 5.84
N GLY A 1011 31.07 66.41 6.70
CA GLY A 1011 30.64 66.19 8.09
C GLY A 1011 31.40 67.08 9.08
N ASN A 1012 30.79 67.33 10.24
CA ASN A 1012 31.45 68.08 11.32
C ASN A 1012 32.70 67.32 11.79
N GLY A 1013 33.86 68.00 11.76
CA GLY A 1013 35.14 67.43 12.13
C GLY A 1013 35.66 66.32 11.20
N ALA A 1014 35.09 66.13 10.00
CA ALA A 1014 35.62 65.18 9.02
C ALA A 1014 36.99 65.66 8.49
N VAL A 1015 37.93 64.73 8.32
CA VAL A 1015 39.31 65.02 7.87
C VAL A 1015 39.70 64.12 6.71
N ALA A 1016 39.89 64.72 5.54
CA ALA A 1016 40.40 64.06 4.34
C ALA A 1016 41.71 64.71 3.89
N SER A 1017 42.82 64.00 4.07
CA SER A 1017 44.18 64.53 3.87
C SER A 1017 45.04 63.73 2.87
N GLY A 1018 44.68 62.49 2.55
CA GLY A 1018 45.32 61.75 1.46
C GLY A 1018 44.84 62.21 0.07
N LEU A 1019 45.64 61.93 -0.97
CA LEU A 1019 45.20 62.11 -2.37
C LEU A 1019 43.96 61.24 -2.64
N ASN A 1020 42.91 61.85 -3.19
CA ASN A 1020 41.58 61.24 -3.42
C ASN A 1020 40.98 60.58 -2.15
N ALA A 1021 41.41 60.98 -0.95
CA ALA A 1021 40.87 60.44 0.29
C ALA A 1021 39.42 60.91 0.50
N THR A 1022 38.56 59.98 0.94
CA THR A 1022 37.14 60.25 1.19
C THR A 1022 36.82 59.99 2.65
N ALA A 1023 36.59 61.07 3.40
CA ALA A 1023 36.15 61.05 4.79
C ALA A 1023 34.69 61.49 4.87
N PHE A 1024 33.80 60.51 5.10
CA PHE A 1024 32.36 60.74 5.16
C PHE A 1024 31.77 60.34 6.51
N GLY A 1025 31.33 61.35 7.27
CA GLY A 1025 30.73 61.20 8.60
C GLY A 1025 31.49 61.94 9.72
N TYR A 1026 30.85 62.00 10.89
CA TYR A 1026 31.36 62.68 12.09
C TYR A 1026 32.73 62.12 12.53
N ILE A 1027 33.74 62.99 12.53
CA ILE A 1027 35.16 62.67 12.82
C ILE A 1027 35.65 61.42 12.06
N SER A 1028 35.22 61.25 10.81
CA SER A 1028 35.80 60.25 9.90
C SER A 1028 37.20 60.71 9.45
N GLN A 1029 38.14 59.76 9.36
CA GLN A 1029 39.55 60.05 9.06
C GLN A 1029 40.06 59.18 7.90
N ALA A 1030 40.21 59.81 6.73
CA ALA A 1030 40.80 59.23 5.54
C ALA A 1030 42.13 59.94 5.26
N THR A 1031 43.23 59.34 5.71
CA THR A 1031 44.57 59.97 5.68
C THR A 1031 45.56 59.22 4.80
N GLY A 1032 45.29 57.95 4.49
CA GLY A 1032 46.07 57.19 3.51
C GLY A 1032 45.78 57.61 2.06
N GLN A 1033 46.70 57.35 1.13
CA GLN A 1033 46.47 57.58 -0.28
C GLN A 1033 45.36 56.64 -0.80
N TYR A 1034 44.36 57.17 -1.51
CA TYR A 1034 43.15 56.43 -1.92
C TYR A 1034 42.37 55.77 -0.76
N SER A 1035 42.56 56.24 0.47
CA SER A 1035 41.87 55.69 1.64
C SER A 1035 40.39 56.05 1.66
N THR A 1036 39.56 55.13 2.15
CA THR A 1036 38.12 55.30 2.28
C THR A 1036 37.71 55.04 3.72
N ALA A 1037 37.27 56.09 4.41
CA ALA A 1037 36.80 56.05 5.79
C ALA A 1037 35.33 56.49 5.85
N VAL A 1038 34.43 55.51 6.00
CA VAL A 1038 32.98 55.74 5.94
C VAL A 1038 32.31 55.25 7.23
N GLY A 1039 31.79 56.22 7.99
CA GLY A 1039 31.13 56.00 9.27
C GLY A 1039 31.72 56.84 10.41
N PRO A 1040 31.01 56.98 11.54
CA PRO A 1040 31.49 57.75 12.69
C PRO A 1040 32.78 57.14 13.26
N ASN A 1041 33.85 57.95 13.31
CA ASN A 1041 35.19 57.50 13.72
C ASN A 1041 35.68 56.23 12.97
N ALA A 1042 35.30 56.07 11.70
CA ALA A 1042 35.96 55.15 10.79
C ALA A 1042 37.37 55.69 10.46
N ASN A 1043 38.38 54.82 10.44
CA ASN A 1043 39.78 55.24 10.35
C ASN A 1043 40.57 54.39 9.33
N ALA A 1044 40.85 55.00 8.17
CA ALA A 1044 41.60 54.41 7.07
C ALA A 1044 42.90 55.21 6.85
N THR A 1045 43.99 54.71 7.44
CA THR A 1045 45.24 55.47 7.64
C THR A 1045 46.36 55.14 6.67
N ALA A 1046 46.30 53.97 6.02
CA ALA A 1046 47.32 53.47 5.11
C ALA A 1046 46.87 53.50 3.63
N THR A 1047 47.82 53.38 2.70
CA THR A 1047 47.54 53.37 1.26
C THR A 1047 46.61 52.24 0.86
N SER A 1048 45.54 52.59 0.13
CA SER A 1048 44.45 51.69 -0.26
C SER A 1048 43.77 50.95 0.89
N SER A 1049 43.89 51.45 2.14
CA SER A 1049 43.15 50.91 3.28
C SER A 1049 41.67 51.29 3.22
N THR A 1050 40.81 50.35 3.63
CA THR A 1050 39.35 50.54 3.61
C THR A 1050 38.76 50.23 4.98
N ALA A 1051 38.23 51.26 5.65
CA ALA A 1051 37.57 51.16 6.95
C ALA A 1051 36.11 51.58 6.81
N ILE A 1052 35.19 50.60 6.85
CA ILE A 1052 33.76 50.84 6.69
C ILE A 1052 33.02 50.24 7.89
N GLY A 1053 32.46 51.14 8.71
CA GLY A 1053 31.80 50.81 9.97
C GLY A 1053 32.21 51.72 11.12
N GLN A 1054 31.37 51.80 12.15
CA GLN A 1054 31.69 52.55 13.38
C GLN A 1054 32.94 51.94 14.05
N ASN A 1055 33.95 52.78 14.30
CA ASN A 1055 35.24 52.36 14.87
C ASN A 1055 35.89 51.21 14.09
N ALA A 1056 35.73 51.15 12.76
CA ALA A 1056 36.51 50.25 11.91
C ALA A 1056 37.94 50.80 11.74
N PHE A 1057 38.95 49.94 11.87
CA PHE A 1057 40.36 50.31 11.78
C PHE A 1057 41.07 49.50 10.69
N ALA A 1058 41.42 50.18 9.60
CA ALA A 1058 42.27 49.64 8.54
C ALA A 1058 43.57 50.45 8.53
N THR A 1059 44.61 49.90 9.15
CA THR A 1059 45.80 50.66 9.60
C THR A 1059 47.10 50.30 8.87
N ASP A 1060 47.05 49.35 7.93
CA ASP A 1060 48.19 48.87 7.14
C ASP A 1060 47.81 48.80 5.64
N VAL A 1061 48.80 48.65 4.76
CA VAL A 1061 48.66 48.68 3.30
C VAL A 1061 47.74 47.57 2.81
N GLN A 1062 46.73 47.94 2.02
CA GLN A 1062 45.65 47.06 1.53
C GLN A 1062 44.85 46.36 2.66
N ALA A 1063 45.00 46.77 3.92
CA ALA A 1063 44.18 46.25 5.02
C ALA A 1063 42.71 46.63 4.80
N THR A 1064 41.82 45.66 5.02
CA THR A 1064 40.38 45.85 4.85
C THR A 1064 39.65 45.46 6.14
N ALA A 1065 39.02 46.45 6.77
CA ALA A 1065 38.24 46.30 7.99
C ALA A 1065 36.77 46.63 7.70
N LEU A 1066 35.95 45.58 7.59
CA LEU A 1066 34.52 45.68 7.29
C LEU A 1066 33.69 45.18 8.47
N GLY A 1067 33.05 46.13 9.16
CA GLY A 1067 32.21 45.86 10.33
C GLY A 1067 32.53 46.77 11.53
N LYS A 1068 31.61 46.81 12.49
CA LYS A 1068 31.80 47.52 13.76
C LYS A 1068 33.00 46.92 14.51
N GLN A 1069 33.97 47.77 14.88
CA GLN A 1069 35.18 47.35 15.60
C GLN A 1069 35.99 46.25 14.88
N ALA A 1070 35.85 46.12 13.55
CA ALA A 1070 36.76 45.29 12.76
C ALA A 1070 38.16 45.92 12.75
N ASN A 1071 39.20 45.10 12.94
CA ASN A 1071 40.58 45.56 13.02
C ASN A 1071 41.47 44.75 12.07
N ALA A 1072 41.88 45.38 10.97
CA ALA A 1072 42.88 44.86 10.05
C ALA A 1072 44.16 45.70 10.23
N SER A 1073 45.14 45.12 10.94
CA SER A 1073 46.32 45.82 11.46
C SER A 1073 47.64 45.21 10.98
N ALA A 1074 47.61 44.58 9.81
CA ALA A 1074 48.78 44.03 9.13
C ALA A 1074 48.57 44.08 7.60
N SER A 1075 49.64 44.12 6.82
CA SER A 1075 49.55 44.28 5.37
C SER A 1075 48.76 43.13 4.73
N ASN A 1076 47.86 43.46 3.78
CA ASN A 1076 46.94 42.52 3.13
C ASN A 1076 46.04 41.70 4.10
N ALA A 1077 45.88 42.12 5.36
CA ALA A 1077 44.99 41.47 6.31
C ALA A 1077 43.52 41.79 6.04
N LEU A 1078 42.64 40.79 6.16
CA LEU A 1078 41.20 40.93 6.00
C LEU A 1078 40.49 40.61 7.32
N ALA A 1079 39.89 41.64 7.92
CA ALA A 1079 39.04 41.52 9.10
C ALA A 1079 37.58 41.73 8.68
N LEU A 1080 36.84 40.61 8.51
CA LEU A 1080 35.48 40.61 7.99
C LEU A 1080 34.50 40.07 9.03
N GLY A 1081 33.88 41.01 9.76
CA GLY A 1081 32.95 40.72 10.86
C GLY A 1081 33.12 41.66 12.05
N ALA A 1082 32.11 41.73 12.92
CA ALA A 1082 32.19 42.53 14.13
C ALA A 1082 33.29 42.01 15.08
N ASN A 1083 34.17 42.88 15.55
CA ASN A 1083 35.34 42.54 16.37
C ASN A 1083 36.30 41.50 15.74
N ALA A 1084 36.24 41.25 14.42
CA ALA A 1084 37.22 40.39 13.74
C ALA A 1084 38.60 41.07 13.79
N THR A 1085 39.65 40.31 14.12
CA THR A 1085 41.02 40.82 14.28
C THR A 1085 42.02 40.04 13.42
N ALA A 1086 42.42 40.64 12.31
CA ALA A 1086 43.43 40.11 11.40
C ALA A 1086 44.75 40.87 11.66
N GLY A 1087 45.57 40.32 12.58
CA GLY A 1087 46.77 40.96 13.10
C GLY A 1087 48.10 40.43 12.52
N ASN A 1088 48.04 39.53 11.54
CA ASN A 1088 49.22 38.95 10.88
C ASN A 1088 49.15 39.20 9.36
N ALA A 1089 50.29 39.35 8.70
CA ALA A 1089 50.35 39.67 7.26
C ALA A 1089 49.68 38.58 6.41
N GLY A 1090 48.81 38.99 5.48
CA GLY A 1090 48.03 38.08 4.64
C GLY A 1090 47.06 37.15 5.39
N ALA A 1091 46.82 37.37 6.68
CA ALA A 1091 45.92 36.54 7.47
C ALA A 1091 44.46 36.99 7.33
N VAL A 1092 43.55 36.02 7.43
CA VAL A 1092 42.10 36.25 7.24
C VAL A 1092 41.37 35.87 8.51
N ALA A 1093 40.71 36.86 9.13
CA ALA A 1093 39.82 36.69 10.26
C ALA A 1093 38.37 36.78 9.73
N LEU A 1094 37.73 35.61 9.58
CA LEU A 1094 36.39 35.49 9.01
C LEU A 1094 35.36 35.16 10.10
N GLY A 1095 34.38 36.06 10.28
CA GLY A 1095 33.31 35.92 11.26
C GLY A 1095 33.54 36.69 12.56
N SER A 1096 32.47 36.89 13.33
CA SER A 1096 32.46 37.71 14.55
C SER A 1096 33.44 37.19 15.60
N GLY A 1097 34.32 38.05 16.11
CA GLY A 1097 35.30 37.70 17.14
C GLY A 1097 36.39 36.71 16.71
N SER A 1098 36.58 36.47 15.41
CA SER A 1098 37.70 35.65 14.91
C SER A 1098 39.04 36.36 15.09
N VAL A 1099 40.06 35.61 15.52
CA VAL A 1099 41.43 36.11 15.79
C VAL A 1099 42.46 35.14 15.20
N THR A 1100 43.48 35.67 14.53
CA THR A 1100 44.49 34.89 13.81
C THR A 1100 45.75 34.62 14.67
N ALA A 1101 46.22 33.37 14.67
CA ALA A 1101 47.38 32.91 15.46
C ALA A 1101 48.60 32.58 14.58
N ALA A 1102 49.76 32.39 15.21
CA ALA A 1102 51.03 32.07 14.56
C ALA A 1102 51.18 30.56 14.23
N ALA A 1103 51.95 30.23 13.20
CA ALA A 1103 52.14 28.86 12.71
C ALA A 1103 53.38 28.16 13.29
N VAL A 1104 53.26 26.86 13.59
CA VAL A 1104 54.34 25.99 14.10
C VAL A 1104 54.24 24.62 13.39
N GLY A 1105 55.38 23.96 13.12
CA GLY A 1105 55.43 22.66 12.45
C GLY A 1105 56.25 21.61 13.21
N THR A 1106 55.98 20.32 12.94
CA THR A 1106 56.51 19.17 13.69
C THR A 1106 57.58 18.42 12.89
N ALA A 1107 58.79 18.27 13.43
CA ALA A 1107 59.97 17.95 12.60
C ALA A 1107 60.34 16.44 12.44
N SER A 1108 59.91 15.55 13.35
CA SER A 1108 60.20 14.10 13.24
C SER A 1108 59.27 13.23 14.10
N ALA A 1109 59.28 11.92 13.87
CA ALA A 1109 58.66 10.93 14.74
C ALA A 1109 59.58 9.70 14.95
N VAL A 1110 59.51 9.10 16.13
CA VAL A 1110 60.22 7.85 16.47
C VAL A 1110 59.23 6.69 16.47
N ILE A 1111 59.51 5.65 15.68
CA ILE A 1111 58.67 4.45 15.58
C ILE A 1111 59.57 3.23 15.78
N ASN A 1112 59.29 2.44 16.82
CA ASN A 1112 59.96 1.17 17.13
C ASN A 1112 61.50 1.16 16.93
N GLY A 1113 62.17 2.19 17.46
CA GLY A 1113 63.64 2.31 17.44
C GLY A 1113 64.25 2.96 16.19
N THR A 1114 63.44 3.34 15.19
CA THR A 1114 63.91 4.09 14.00
C THR A 1114 63.24 5.47 13.93
N THR A 1115 64.02 6.51 13.64
CA THR A 1115 63.52 7.89 13.49
C THR A 1115 63.18 8.17 12.04
N TYR A 1116 61.97 8.66 11.79
CA TYR A 1116 61.50 9.13 10.49
C TYR A 1116 61.40 10.66 10.50
N ALA A 1117 62.00 11.30 9.49
CA ALA A 1117 61.90 12.74 9.26
C ALA A 1117 60.79 13.02 8.22
N PHE A 1118 59.96 14.04 8.48
CA PHE A 1118 58.95 14.50 7.54
C PHE A 1118 59.47 15.65 6.68
N GLN A 1119 59.08 15.70 5.41
CA GLN A 1119 59.40 16.80 4.50
C GLN A 1119 58.34 17.90 4.59
N GLY A 1120 58.77 19.15 4.83
CA GLY A 1120 57.91 20.35 4.88
C GLY A 1120 57.46 20.74 6.29
N THR A 1121 58.09 21.77 6.87
CA THR A 1121 57.99 22.07 8.31
C THR A 1121 57.47 23.47 8.68
N THR A 1122 57.03 24.31 7.73
CA THR A 1122 56.53 25.68 8.01
C THR A 1122 55.40 26.13 7.05
N PRO A 1123 54.17 26.40 7.53
CA PRO A 1123 53.11 27.07 6.76
C PRO A 1123 53.38 28.58 6.54
N THR A 1124 52.80 29.16 5.49
CA THR A 1124 53.02 30.58 5.10
C THR A 1124 51.89 31.54 5.46
N SER A 1125 50.71 31.07 5.87
CA SER A 1125 49.60 31.92 6.31
C SER A 1125 48.67 31.17 7.27
N THR A 1126 47.83 31.92 8.00
CA THR A 1126 46.77 31.36 8.85
C THR A 1126 45.42 32.00 8.55
N VAL A 1127 44.39 31.16 8.45
CA VAL A 1127 42.98 31.56 8.30
C VAL A 1127 42.28 31.18 9.60
N SER A 1128 41.59 32.13 10.22
CA SER A 1128 40.82 31.90 11.44
C SER A 1128 39.33 31.98 11.13
N ILE A 1129 38.63 30.86 11.35
CA ILE A 1129 37.22 30.67 11.02
C ILE A 1129 36.46 30.44 12.33
N GLY A 1130 35.88 31.51 12.87
CA GLY A 1130 35.30 31.52 14.22
C GLY A 1130 36.30 31.88 15.33
N ALA A 1131 35.83 31.82 16.58
CA ALA A 1131 36.63 32.14 17.76
C ALA A 1131 37.30 30.88 18.35
N PRO A 1132 38.53 30.98 18.89
CA PRO A 1132 39.09 29.95 19.77
C PRO A 1132 38.20 29.76 21.01
N GLY A 1133 38.08 28.51 21.48
CA GLY A 1133 37.39 28.13 22.72
C GLY A 1133 38.35 27.93 23.88
#